data_AF-A0A4Q4VXR0-F1
#
_entry.id   AF-A0A4Q4VXR0-F1
#
_cell.length_a   1.000
_cell.length_b   1.000
_cell.length_c   1.000
_cell.angle_alpha   90.00
_cell.angle_beta   90.00
_cell.angle_gamma   90.00
#
_symmetry.space_group_name_H-M   'P 1'
#
loop_
_entity.id
_entity.type
_entity.pdbx_description
1 polymer ?
#
loop_
_entity_poly.entity_id
_entity_poly.type
_entity_poly.pdbx_seq_one_letter_code
_entity_poly.pdbx_strand_id
1 'polypeptide(L)'
;MFAFGFKAAALAALFTQATALLDARETDTQYMLENDRLHVAVGKSTGQMVEVVLDGQDLLGPVKGNTGKGPYVDCSCVPRGFWTPGGSNLKRFELYKGVDGTGTPYGGVMMEDRYAETNQTIAQWWFLREGETGLHLFTRVAYYNEARPFLRGLGELRTLFRPNTPLWTHLSGSDGNWAPIPSRGANANAITVQDATTYLGNTTDDAYVQQYSDYFTKYTFTEAWRDHDVHGQYADGSTSSDGNTYGAWLVHNTRETYYGGPLHADLIVDGIVYNYMVSGHYGAPTPNITHGFDRIWGPQYYHFNKGGPNATLAELRADAAQYADPEWNAEFYDSIAEHVPHYAPSSRRTTFRATIELPEGAERPIAVLSENGQDFQLNVFNQDSLQYWADVDPATGAVEIPRVREGTYRLTVYADGIFGWFIQDDVEVSKSEEEARQFRWEPESAGREVWRIGVPDKSAGEFKHGYAPDTSKPLQPEQYRIYWAKWDFPTDFPEGVVFTIGESDEAEDFNYVHWSVFFGYANFLRPEPYYENVNNWTIRFDLGANDLRNASTGTLTVQFAGVKTANGNNKWAELPNEPYSNLPYTVALNGKDVETWVIPKIRSGSCGVRSGVICQNFDHKFEFPAGALKEGTNEFVLSLPFNATNKETALLPGTTYVQYDALSDVPGPLLASVSRLWHVYHFILGDQMVEFVKLHDKHGHFVRIADDEVSVSHPDGGYWYAGVRNPDYRFIAPFTVTDPKAKMELSKMLSSGFTLSNILQSEEAVDRTVEYLLGWLGKYSETQQPIELDLFLRYTVFDLLGEVVFSKPFGFIREGRDIGGAVATATASSFTVVFGYYRRLCTLFLMNPLTTWLQILPTSQLLNTAMETVSERQKNVDAHSDLVAHWLKAMQQYPDRLTLQNIQAQATNFMAAGSETAATALQAFIYFMIRHPKALARVHEEMEVAVRNGLCRTRVVTYADAQKLPYLQACIKEALRFYSPVSMPLPRVAPQGGIVIGDRTFPAGTILSICTWVVHLSKEIWGPDAREFNPDRWFRTGATELEKKYFIPFHQSVQ
;
A
#
# COMPACT_ATOMS: atom_id res chain seq x y z
N MET A 1 10.20 36.18 -0.73
CA MET A 1 11.34 36.63 0.10
C MET A 1 11.76 35.47 1.00
N PHE A 2 13.01 35.45 1.47
CA PHE A 2 13.58 34.37 2.30
C PHE A 2 13.64 32.98 1.63
N ALA A 3 14.38 32.93 0.53
CA ALA A 3 15.32 31.83 0.28
C ALA A 3 16.76 32.36 0.54
N PHE A 4 17.74 31.47 0.55
CA PHE A 4 19.16 31.66 0.93
C PHE A 4 19.43 31.85 2.44
N GLY A 5 20.31 31.01 2.97
CA GLY A 5 20.97 31.25 4.26
C GLY A 5 21.38 30.02 5.07
N PHE A 6 22.28 29.16 4.56
CA PHE A 6 23.30 28.42 5.36
C PHE A 6 24.32 27.65 4.48
N LYS A 7 25.17 28.40 3.76
CA LYS A 7 26.44 27.89 3.18
C LYS A 7 27.59 28.84 3.56
N ALA A 8 28.01 28.81 4.83
CA ALA A 8 29.07 29.70 5.35
C ALA A 8 29.73 29.19 6.65
N ALA A 9 30.19 27.93 6.69
CA ALA A 9 30.91 27.38 7.85
C ALA A 9 32.13 26.50 7.52
N ALA A 10 32.48 26.33 6.24
CA ALA A 10 33.51 25.41 5.75
C ALA A 10 34.53 26.12 4.85
N LEU A 11 35.23 27.15 5.37
CA LEU A 11 36.19 27.94 4.60
C LEU A 11 37.25 28.66 5.46
N ALA A 12 37.75 27.99 6.51
CA ALA A 12 38.75 28.56 7.43
C ALA A 12 39.76 27.53 8.01
N ALA A 13 40.07 26.47 7.25
CA ALA A 13 41.09 25.47 7.62
C ALA A 13 41.90 25.07 6.36
N LEU A 14 42.81 25.96 5.94
CA LEU A 14 43.63 25.77 4.74
C LEU A 14 45.08 25.38 5.07
N PHE A 15 45.63 24.50 4.23
CA PHE A 15 47.06 24.14 4.14
C PHE A 15 47.73 23.46 5.36
N THR A 16 47.30 22.23 5.63
CA THR A 16 48.26 21.12 5.62
C THR A 16 47.79 20.06 4.62
N GLN A 17 48.20 20.17 3.35
CA GLN A 17 48.18 19.03 2.44
C GLN A 17 49.30 18.09 2.86
N ALA A 18 48.98 17.14 3.74
CA ALA A 18 49.71 15.88 3.74
C ALA A 18 49.41 15.20 2.40
N THR A 19 50.40 15.11 1.53
CA THR A 19 50.31 14.26 0.34
C THR A 19 50.61 12.82 0.75
N ALA A 20 49.69 12.24 1.54
CA ALA A 20 49.54 10.80 1.55
C ALA A 20 49.19 10.37 0.12
N LEU A 21 49.81 9.28 -0.32
CA LEU A 21 49.59 8.67 -1.60
C LEU A 21 49.33 7.20 -1.31
N LEU A 22 48.22 6.68 -1.83
CA LEU A 22 47.82 5.29 -1.69
C LEU A 22 48.99 4.35 -1.98
N ASP A 23 49.39 3.59 -0.98
CA ASP A 23 50.47 2.63 -1.10
C ASP A 23 49.95 1.20 -1.13
N ALA A 24 49.81 0.68 -2.34
CA ALA A 24 49.67 -0.74 -2.61
C ALA A 24 51.06 -1.40 -2.56
N ARG A 25 51.36 -2.26 -1.58
CA ARG A 25 52.72 -2.85 -1.46
C ARG A 25 52.71 -4.33 -1.08
N GLU A 26 53.84 -4.99 -1.35
CA GLU A 26 54.06 -6.41 -1.12
C GLU A 26 55.15 -6.64 -0.06
N THR A 27 54.93 -7.58 0.85
CA THR A 27 55.93 -8.12 1.80
C THR A 27 56.13 -9.61 1.56
N ASP A 28 57.04 -10.27 2.29
CA ASP A 28 57.20 -11.73 2.21
C ASP A 28 55.89 -12.49 2.52
N THR A 29 54.98 -11.90 3.32
CA THR A 29 53.77 -12.55 3.85
C THR A 29 52.45 -12.02 3.30
N GLN A 30 52.39 -10.79 2.80
CA GLN A 30 51.13 -10.08 2.48
C GLN A 30 51.22 -9.22 1.21
N TYR A 31 50.05 -8.91 0.65
CA TYR A 31 49.81 -7.72 -0.15
C TYR A 31 48.95 -6.76 0.69
N MET A 32 49.30 -5.47 0.69
CA MET A 32 48.59 -4.44 1.46
C MET A 32 48.12 -3.32 0.53
N LEU A 33 46.95 -2.74 0.83
CA LEU A 33 46.44 -1.51 0.23
C LEU A 33 46.17 -0.54 1.39
N GLU A 34 46.73 0.66 1.32
CA GLU A 34 46.71 1.62 2.44
C GLU A 34 46.60 3.06 1.94
N ASN A 35 45.73 3.85 2.57
CA ASN A 35 45.70 5.31 2.49
C ASN A 35 45.72 5.92 3.91
N ASP A 36 45.54 7.25 4.04
CA ASP A 36 45.59 7.95 5.34
C ASP A 36 44.56 7.47 6.39
N ARG A 37 43.55 6.68 5.99
CA ARG A 37 42.44 6.23 6.85
C ARG A 37 42.24 4.73 6.89
N LEU A 38 42.27 4.05 5.75
CA LEU A 38 41.98 2.62 5.61
C LEU A 38 43.26 1.86 5.22
N HIS A 39 43.62 0.89 6.07
CA HIS A 39 44.63 -0.12 5.80
C HIS A 39 43.97 -1.49 5.66
N VAL A 40 44.30 -2.24 4.61
CA VAL A 40 43.89 -3.65 4.46
C VAL A 40 45.02 -4.55 3.98
N ALA A 41 45.07 -5.79 4.47
CA ALA A 41 46.09 -6.78 4.08
C ALA A 41 45.51 -8.13 3.65
N VAL A 42 45.93 -8.63 2.48
CA VAL A 42 45.65 -9.97 1.96
C VAL A 42 46.84 -10.89 2.24
N GLY A 43 46.63 -11.96 3.00
CA GLY A 43 47.68 -12.91 3.37
C GLY A 43 48.07 -13.83 2.21
N LYS A 44 49.35 -13.86 1.83
CA LYS A 44 49.86 -14.70 0.73
C LYS A 44 49.68 -16.20 0.97
N SER A 45 49.67 -16.64 2.22
CA SER A 45 49.48 -18.05 2.60
C SER A 45 48.03 -18.50 2.55
N THR A 46 47.08 -17.57 2.67
CA THR A 46 45.63 -17.82 2.78
C THR A 46 44.82 -17.32 1.58
N GLY A 47 45.33 -16.37 0.80
CA GLY A 47 44.61 -15.61 -0.22
C GLY A 47 43.35 -14.90 0.27
N GLN A 48 43.29 -14.60 1.57
CA GLN A 48 42.15 -14.00 2.25
C GLN A 48 42.61 -12.68 2.89
N MET A 49 41.71 -11.69 2.95
CA MET A 49 41.94 -10.46 3.70
C MET A 49 41.95 -10.77 5.20
N VAL A 50 43.05 -10.46 5.88
CA VAL A 50 43.34 -10.85 7.29
C VAL A 50 43.46 -9.66 8.23
N GLU A 51 43.65 -8.45 7.70
CA GLU A 51 43.69 -7.20 8.45
C GLU A 51 42.83 -6.17 7.72
N VAL A 52 41.98 -5.46 8.48
CA VAL A 52 41.20 -4.28 8.06
C VAL A 52 41.20 -3.31 9.23
N VAL A 53 41.81 -2.14 9.04
CA VAL A 53 41.98 -1.13 10.08
C VAL A 53 41.50 0.23 9.56
N LEU A 54 40.54 0.84 10.25
CA LEU A 54 39.99 2.16 9.91
C LEU A 54 40.30 3.18 11.00
N ASP A 55 40.98 4.27 10.63
CA ASP A 55 41.39 5.37 11.52
C ASP A 55 42.07 4.85 12.81
N GLY A 56 42.88 3.78 12.68
CA GLY A 56 43.60 3.10 13.77
C GLY A 56 42.86 1.95 14.48
N GLN A 57 41.59 1.71 14.21
CA GLN A 57 40.78 0.65 14.84
C GLN A 57 40.74 -0.62 13.98
N ASP A 58 41.15 -1.77 14.55
CA ASP A 58 40.97 -3.10 13.97
C ASP A 58 39.47 -3.47 13.91
N LEU A 59 38.98 -3.73 12.68
CA LEU A 59 37.60 -4.07 12.39
C LEU A 59 37.34 -5.59 12.36
N LEU A 60 38.39 -6.42 12.26
CA LEU A 60 38.27 -7.88 12.12
C LEU A 60 38.52 -8.64 13.43
N GLY A 61 39.58 -8.31 14.17
CA GLY A 61 40.14 -9.20 15.19
C GLY A 61 40.97 -10.35 14.59
N PRO A 62 41.75 -11.06 15.43
CA PRO A 62 42.78 -11.98 14.98
C PRO A 62 42.24 -13.22 14.27
N VAL A 63 42.86 -13.62 13.16
CA VAL A 63 42.52 -14.81 12.36
C VAL A 63 42.42 -16.06 13.25
N LYS A 64 41.22 -16.65 13.34
CA LYS A 64 40.94 -17.85 14.11
C LYS A 64 40.10 -18.85 13.30
N GLY A 65 40.78 -19.64 12.48
CA GLY A 65 40.17 -20.63 11.60
C GLY A 65 39.35 -19.97 10.49
N ASN A 66 38.04 -19.86 10.71
CA ASN A 66 37.13 -19.19 9.76
C ASN A 66 36.71 -17.78 10.16
N THR A 67 37.06 -17.27 11.34
CA THR A 67 36.75 -15.88 11.76
C THR A 67 37.99 -15.00 11.85
N GLY A 68 37.81 -13.69 11.96
CA GLY A 68 38.89 -12.70 11.90
C GLY A 68 39.44 -12.54 10.48
N LYS A 69 38.56 -12.52 9.48
CA LYS A 69 38.93 -12.36 8.06
C LYS A 69 37.81 -11.81 7.18
N GLY A 70 38.19 -11.09 6.13
CA GLY A 70 37.33 -10.61 5.04
C GLY A 70 37.45 -9.12 4.73
N PRO A 71 36.83 -8.65 3.63
CA PRO A 71 35.95 -9.41 2.75
C PRO A 71 36.65 -10.51 1.93
N TYR A 72 36.11 -11.73 1.90
CA TYR A 72 36.69 -12.88 1.18
C TYR A 72 35.60 -13.74 0.52
N VAL A 73 35.88 -14.38 -0.63
CA VAL A 73 34.93 -15.26 -1.33
C VAL A 73 34.88 -16.67 -0.74
N ASP A 74 33.70 -17.28 -0.77
CA ASP A 74 33.42 -18.65 -0.36
C ASP A 74 32.39 -19.29 -1.30
N CYS A 75 32.64 -20.54 -1.74
CA CYS A 75 31.93 -21.11 -2.90
C CYS A 75 31.56 -22.60 -2.74
N SER A 76 30.28 -22.93 -2.80
CA SER A 76 29.77 -24.32 -2.85
C SER A 76 29.78 -24.87 -4.28
N CYS A 77 30.96 -24.82 -4.91
CA CYS A 77 31.17 -25.15 -6.33
C CYS A 77 32.14 -26.33 -6.57
N VAL A 78 32.78 -26.84 -5.52
CA VAL A 78 33.69 -28.00 -5.58
C VAL A 78 32.98 -29.31 -5.20
N PRO A 79 33.52 -30.50 -5.55
CA PRO A 79 32.78 -31.77 -5.42
C PRO A 79 32.23 -32.05 -4.02
N ARG A 80 32.93 -31.65 -2.96
CA ARG A 80 32.48 -31.75 -1.56
C ARG A 80 32.90 -30.53 -0.75
N GLY A 81 31.99 -30.00 0.06
CA GLY A 81 32.23 -28.83 0.91
C GLY A 81 32.28 -27.49 0.16
N PHE A 82 32.66 -26.45 0.90
CA PHE A 82 32.89 -25.11 0.37
C PHE A 82 34.39 -24.94 0.00
N TRP A 83 34.65 -24.22 -1.08
CA TRP A 83 35.98 -23.75 -1.46
C TRP A 83 36.12 -22.27 -1.08
N THR A 84 36.93 -22.03 -0.07
CA THR A 84 37.52 -20.72 0.20
C THR A 84 38.89 -20.69 -0.48
N PRO A 85 39.10 -19.90 -1.54
CA PRO A 85 40.35 -19.89 -2.30
C PRO A 85 41.53 -19.29 -1.54
N GLY A 86 42.72 -19.50 -2.10
CA GLY A 86 44.00 -19.00 -1.57
C GLY A 86 44.74 -20.00 -0.69
N GLY A 87 44.14 -21.15 -0.38
CA GLY A 87 44.80 -22.24 0.34
C GLY A 87 45.72 -23.12 -0.52
N SER A 88 45.54 -23.15 -1.85
CA SER A 88 46.23 -24.13 -2.72
C SER A 88 47.66 -23.71 -3.12
N ASN A 89 48.41 -24.65 -3.71
CA ASN A 89 49.73 -24.42 -4.31
C ASN A 89 49.64 -23.95 -5.79
N LEU A 90 48.44 -23.81 -6.36
CA LEU A 90 48.19 -23.37 -7.73
C LEU A 90 47.74 -21.91 -7.82
N LYS A 91 47.74 -21.19 -6.69
CA LYS A 91 47.32 -19.80 -6.61
C LYS A 91 48.31 -18.82 -7.22
N ARG A 92 47.78 -17.73 -7.76
CA ARG A 92 48.50 -16.56 -8.29
C ARG A 92 47.99 -15.30 -7.59
N PHE A 93 48.87 -14.32 -7.43
CA PHE A 93 48.50 -12.97 -7.05
C PHE A 93 49.01 -11.97 -8.09
N GLU A 94 48.39 -10.79 -8.12
CA GLU A 94 48.84 -9.66 -8.93
C GLU A 94 48.55 -8.35 -8.19
N LEU A 95 49.49 -7.41 -8.22
CA LEU A 95 49.40 -6.13 -7.51
C LEU A 95 49.27 -5.00 -8.54
N TYR A 96 48.16 -4.29 -8.51
CA TYR A 96 47.87 -3.15 -9.37
C TYR A 96 48.20 -1.83 -8.68
N LYS A 97 48.76 -0.89 -9.45
CA LYS A 97 48.90 0.53 -9.10
C LYS A 97 48.49 1.35 -10.31
N GLY A 98 47.73 2.42 -10.10
CA GLY A 98 47.34 3.32 -11.19
C GLY A 98 46.87 4.67 -10.71
N VAL A 99 46.42 5.46 -11.67
CA VAL A 99 45.68 6.72 -11.47
C VAL A 99 44.47 6.62 -12.40
N ASP A 100 43.29 6.98 -11.91
CA ASP A 100 42.05 6.86 -12.67
C ASP A 100 41.80 8.06 -13.61
N GLY A 101 40.70 8.03 -14.37
CA GLY A 101 40.28 9.11 -15.25
C GLY A 101 40.02 10.46 -14.55
N THR A 102 39.75 10.45 -13.24
CA THR A 102 39.58 11.67 -12.42
C THR A 102 40.91 12.27 -11.95
N GLY A 103 42.02 11.54 -12.11
CA GLY A 103 43.34 11.91 -11.59
C GLY A 103 43.64 11.40 -10.18
N THR A 104 42.78 10.51 -9.64
CA THR A 104 42.90 9.97 -8.28
C THR A 104 43.72 8.66 -8.29
N PRO A 105 44.75 8.52 -7.43
CA PRO A 105 45.50 7.27 -7.30
C PRO A 105 44.62 6.08 -6.87
N TYR A 106 44.94 4.89 -7.37
CA TYR A 106 44.33 3.65 -6.94
C TYR A 106 45.36 2.52 -6.81
N GLY A 107 45.01 1.53 -6.01
CA GLY A 107 45.74 0.28 -5.87
C GLY A 107 44.80 -0.90 -5.83
N GLY A 108 45.28 -2.09 -6.18
CA GLY A 108 44.46 -3.29 -6.13
C GLY A 108 45.25 -4.57 -6.02
N VAL A 109 44.58 -5.63 -5.58
CA VAL A 109 45.11 -6.99 -5.52
C VAL A 109 44.14 -7.90 -6.25
N MET A 110 44.64 -8.72 -7.19
CA MET A 110 43.95 -9.92 -7.64
C MET A 110 44.56 -11.15 -6.96
N MET A 111 43.71 -12.09 -6.59
CA MET A 111 44.07 -13.44 -6.17
C MET A 111 43.28 -14.43 -7.02
N GLU A 112 43.97 -15.32 -7.73
CA GLU A 112 43.41 -16.42 -8.50
C GLU A 112 43.82 -17.75 -7.82
N ASP A 113 42.89 -18.69 -7.68
CA ASP A 113 43.15 -20.04 -7.18
C ASP A 113 42.45 -21.08 -8.08
N ARG A 114 43.01 -22.29 -8.13
CA ARG A 114 42.60 -23.35 -9.07
C ARG A 114 42.39 -24.68 -8.36
N TYR A 115 41.17 -25.21 -8.40
CA TYR A 115 40.82 -26.46 -7.75
C TYR A 115 41.32 -27.66 -8.57
N ALA A 116 42.35 -28.33 -8.06
CA ALA A 116 43.15 -29.30 -8.82
C ALA A 116 42.37 -30.53 -9.34
N GLU A 117 41.29 -30.96 -8.67
CA GLU A 117 40.54 -32.16 -9.09
C GLU A 117 39.67 -31.93 -10.34
N THR A 118 38.98 -30.78 -10.39
CA THR A 118 38.01 -30.41 -11.43
C THR A 118 38.62 -29.51 -12.51
N ASN A 119 39.68 -28.77 -12.18
CA ASN A 119 40.24 -27.68 -12.98
C ASN A 119 39.29 -26.46 -13.10
N GLN A 120 38.48 -26.22 -12.07
CA GLN A 120 37.81 -24.92 -11.87
C GLN A 120 38.81 -23.87 -11.37
N THR A 121 38.56 -22.61 -11.70
CA THR A 121 39.29 -21.44 -11.22
C THR A 121 38.33 -20.48 -10.54
N ILE A 122 38.72 -19.92 -9.39
CA ILE A 122 38.10 -18.74 -8.80
C ILE A 122 39.14 -17.62 -8.78
N ALA A 123 38.71 -16.40 -9.10
CA ALA A 123 39.51 -15.22 -8.86
C ALA A 123 38.71 -14.15 -8.10
N GLN A 124 39.38 -13.42 -7.22
CA GLN A 124 38.82 -12.29 -6.49
C GLN A 124 39.75 -11.08 -6.65
N TRP A 125 39.16 -9.93 -6.92
CA TRP A 125 39.83 -8.63 -6.97
C TRP A 125 39.37 -7.80 -5.77
N TRP A 126 40.28 -7.02 -5.21
CA TRP A 126 40.00 -5.90 -4.30
C TRP A 126 40.73 -4.67 -4.84
N PHE A 127 40.04 -3.55 -4.96
CA PHE A 127 40.64 -2.25 -5.25
C PHE A 127 40.31 -1.24 -4.15
N LEU A 128 41.29 -0.40 -3.82
CA LEU A 128 41.16 0.78 -2.96
C LEU A 128 41.49 2.02 -3.80
N ARG A 129 40.76 3.10 -3.56
CA ARG A 129 40.93 4.40 -4.22
C ARG A 129 41.33 5.44 -3.17
N GLU A 130 42.18 6.40 -3.55
CA GLU A 130 42.67 7.43 -2.62
C GLU A 130 41.51 8.27 -2.06
N GLY A 131 41.57 8.60 -0.77
CA GLY A 131 40.52 9.29 -0.01
C GLY A 131 39.33 8.43 0.41
N GLU A 132 39.15 7.23 -0.14
CA GLU A 132 38.00 6.36 0.17
C GLU A 132 38.25 5.42 1.36
N THR A 133 37.19 5.07 2.06
CA THR A 133 37.19 4.09 3.16
C THR A 133 36.38 2.83 2.83
N GLY A 134 36.27 2.52 1.54
CA GLY A 134 35.64 1.29 1.04
C GLY A 134 36.53 0.51 0.07
N LEU A 135 36.09 -0.70 -0.26
CA LEU A 135 36.76 -1.63 -1.15
C LEU A 135 35.83 -2.01 -2.30
N HIS A 136 36.33 -1.91 -3.52
CA HIS A 136 35.63 -2.36 -4.73
C HIS A 136 36.07 -3.78 -5.06
N LEU A 137 35.11 -4.71 -5.07
CA LEU A 137 35.34 -6.13 -5.26
C LEU A 137 34.73 -6.65 -6.56
N PHE A 138 35.44 -7.59 -7.16
CA PHE A 138 34.92 -8.45 -8.23
C PHE A 138 35.23 -9.90 -7.91
N THR A 139 34.36 -10.81 -8.33
CA THR A 139 34.50 -12.26 -8.13
C THR A 139 34.26 -12.99 -9.44
N ARG A 140 35.14 -13.91 -9.82
CA ARG A 140 35.00 -14.73 -11.02
C ARG A 140 34.98 -16.21 -10.67
N VAL A 141 34.14 -16.98 -11.37
CA VAL A 141 34.18 -18.44 -11.38
C VAL A 141 34.29 -18.90 -12.84
N ALA A 142 35.28 -19.73 -13.13
CA ALA A 142 35.57 -20.22 -14.48
C ALA A 142 35.83 -21.74 -14.51
N TYR A 143 35.33 -22.40 -15.54
CA TYR A 143 35.39 -23.85 -15.72
C TYR A 143 35.32 -24.21 -17.21
N TYR A 144 36.26 -25.05 -17.68
CA TYR A 144 36.44 -25.35 -19.12
C TYR A 144 36.65 -26.85 -19.42
N ASN A 145 36.35 -27.74 -18.47
CA ASN A 145 36.77 -29.15 -18.54
C ASN A 145 35.62 -30.10 -18.95
N GLU A 146 35.13 -29.98 -20.18
CA GLU A 146 34.09 -30.86 -20.73
C GLU A 146 34.41 -32.36 -20.63
N ALA A 147 35.69 -32.73 -20.58
CA ALA A 147 36.15 -34.12 -20.46
C ALA A 147 35.95 -34.73 -19.05
N ARG A 148 35.55 -33.93 -18.04
CA ARG A 148 35.22 -34.38 -16.67
C ARG A 148 34.02 -33.60 -16.12
N PRO A 149 32.83 -33.69 -16.74
CA PRO A 149 31.70 -32.78 -16.48
C PRO A 149 31.32 -32.72 -15.00
N PHE A 150 31.07 -31.51 -14.51
CA PHE A 150 30.74 -31.27 -13.11
C PHE A 150 29.22 -31.37 -12.92
N LEU A 151 28.72 -32.56 -12.61
CA LEU A 151 27.29 -32.94 -12.69
C LEU A 151 26.37 -32.28 -11.62
N ARG A 152 26.46 -30.96 -11.40
CA ARG A 152 25.50 -30.15 -10.62
C ARG A 152 25.60 -28.66 -10.98
N GLY A 153 24.60 -27.88 -10.57
CA GLY A 153 24.66 -26.41 -10.61
C GLY A 153 25.62 -25.80 -9.57
N LEU A 154 25.91 -24.52 -9.73
CA LEU A 154 26.68 -23.68 -8.81
C LEU A 154 25.86 -23.43 -7.54
N GLY A 155 26.18 -24.13 -6.44
CA GLY A 155 25.26 -24.21 -5.28
C GLY A 155 25.11 -22.90 -4.50
N GLU A 156 26.23 -22.30 -4.10
CA GLU A 156 26.32 -21.00 -3.42
C GLU A 156 27.61 -20.30 -3.88
N LEU A 157 27.55 -19.00 -4.10
CA LEU A 157 28.72 -18.13 -4.30
C LEU A 157 28.49 -16.83 -3.52
N ARG A 158 29.39 -16.53 -2.58
CA ARG A 158 29.25 -15.38 -1.68
C ARG A 158 30.58 -14.74 -1.32
N THR A 159 30.59 -13.44 -1.03
CA THR A 159 31.68 -12.78 -0.29
C THR A 159 31.25 -12.53 1.16
N LEU A 160 32.22 -12.54 2.07
CA LEU A 160 32.01 -12.62 3.52
C LEU A 160 32.97 -11.68 4.26
N PHE A 161 32.44 -10.81 5.11
CA PHE A 161 33.21 -10.12 6.16
C PHE A 161 32.85 -10.76 7.51
N ARG A 162 33.78 -11.52 8.10
CA ARG A 162 33.55 -12.39 9.27
C ARG A 162 34.49 -12.02 10.43
N PRO A 163 34.17 -10.97 11.20
CA PRO A 163 34.97 -10.54 12.34
C PRO A 163 34.91 -11.53 13.53
N ASN A 164 35.76 -11.32 14.52
CA ASN A 164 35.67 -11.89 15.87
C ASN A 164 36.10 -10.94 17.00
N THR A 165 36.51 -9.71 16.67
CA THR A 165 36.68 -8.59 17.61
C THR A 165 35.39 -8.32 18.41
N PRO A 166 35.46 -7.89 19.69
CA PRO A 166 34.30 -7.43 20.45
C PRO A 166 33.79 -6.03 20.04
N LEU A 167 34.32 -5.44 18.96
CA LEU A 167 33.90 -4.12 18.44
C LEU A 167 32.41 -4.07 18.08
N TRP A 168 31.89 -5.11 17.42
CA TRP A 168 30.55 -5.11 16.85
C TRP A 168 29.48 -5.35 17.92
N THR A 169 28.44 -4.51 17.93
CA THR A 169 27.37 -4.54 18.94
C THR A 169 25.98 -4.74 18.37
N HIS A 170 25.72 -4.34 17.11
CA HIS A 170 24.41 -4.46 16.47
C HIS A 170 24.49 -4.97 15.01
N LEU A 171 23.43 -5.68 14.59
CA LEU A 171 23.14 -6.12 13.23
C LEU A 171 22.15 -5.13 12.58
N SER A 172 22.28 -4.87 11.28
CA SER A 172 21.33 -4.04 10.51
C SER A 172 21.05 -4.64 9.13
N GLY A 173 19.80 -5.07 8.93
CA GLY A 173 19.26 -5.55 7.66
C GLY A 173 18.75 -4.39 6.81
N SER A 174 17.44 -4.12 6.88
CA SER A 174 16.77 -2.93 6.33
C SER A 174 16.58 -1.81 7.39
N ASP A 175 15.98 -0.71 7.00
CA ASP A 175 15.50 0.33 7.92
C ASP A 175 14.34 -0.24 8.76
N GLY A 176 14.48 -0.20 10.09
CA GLY A 176 13.56 -0.87 11.02
C GLY A 176 14.01 -2.28 11.42
N ASN A 177 14.60 -3.08 10.53
CA ASN A 177 15.10 -4.42 10.89
C ASN A 177 16.56 -4.41 11.38
N TRP A 178 16.74 -4.16 12.68
CA TRP A 178 18.04 -4.18 13.37
C TRP A 178 17.91 -4.80 14.77
N ALA A 179 19.02 -5.28 15.34
CA ALA A 179 19.04 -5.80 16.72
C ALA A 179 20.45 -5.76 17.33
N PRO A 180 20.58 -5.83 18.67
CA PRO A 180 21.84 -6.19 19.32
C PRO A 180 22.36 -7.56 18.85
N ILE A 181 23.66 -7.75 18.79
CA ILE A 181 24.27 -9.06 18.51
C ILE A 181 24.08 -9.96 19.76
N PRO A 182 23.51 -11.19 19.63
CA PRO A 182 23.41 -12.12 20.75
C PRO A 182 24.77 -12.35 21.41
N SER A 183 24.85 -12.25 22.74
CA SER A 183 26.15 -12.29 23.41
C SER A 183 26.84 -13.64 23.28
N ARG A 184 28.15 -13.67 23.58
CA ARG A 184 28.89 -14.94 23.73
C ARG A 184 28.33 -15.82 24.85
N GLY A 185 27.61 -15.23 25.81
CA GLY A 185 26.91 -15.95 26.89
C GLY A 185 25.63 -16.63 26.40
N ALA A 186 24.78 -15.92 25.65
CA ALA A 186 23.59 -16.48 25.01
C ALA A 186 23.97 -17.60 24.02
N ASN A 187 24.89 -17.32 23.10
CA ASN A 187 25.38 -18.31 22.12
C ASN A 187 26.00 -19.57 22.76
N ALA A 188 26.57 -19.48 23.97
CA ALA A 188 27.12 -20.65 24.67
C ALA A 188 26.06 -21.51 25.37
N ASN A 189 24.85 -20.98 25.59
CA ASN A 189 23.71 -21.68 26.20
C ASN A 189 22.55 -21.92 25.20
N ALA A 190 22.80 -21.60 23.93
CA ALA A 190 21.84 -21.68 22.84
C ALA A 190 21.46 -23.13 22.48
N ILE A 191 20.18 -23.36 22.18
CA ILE A 191 19.68 -24.65 21.71
C ILE A 191 19.36 -24.54 20.21
N THR A 192 20.02 -25.30 19.35
CA THR A 192 19.65 -25.36 17.92
C THR A 192 18.28 -26.02 17.76
N VAL A 193 17.33 -25.29 17.17
CA VAL A 193 15.94 -25.76 16.96
C VAL A 193 15.66 -26.11 15.48
N GLN A 194 16.35 -25.43 14.57
CA GLN A 194 16.32 -25.62 13.12
C GLN A 194 17.69 -25.20 12.56
N ASP A 195 18.15 -25.76 11.43
CA ASP A 195 19.36 -25.42 10.64
C ASP A 195 20.40 -24.52 11.35
N ALA A 196 20.29 -23.20 11.15
CA ALA A 196 21.07 -22.15 11.78
C ALA A 196 20.14 -21.17 12.53
N THR A 197 19.22 -21.76 13.28
CA THR A 197 18.21 -21.12 14.13
C THR A 197 18.36 -21.68 15.55
N THR A 198 18.50 -20.79 16.53
CA THR A 198 18.70 -21.14 17.93
C THR A 198 17.64 -20.50 18.83
N TYR A 199 17.22 -21.25 19.85
CA TYR A 199 16.50 -20.70 21.00
C TYR A 199 17.50 -20.14 22.00
N LEU A 200 17.26 -18.90 22.42
CA LEU A 200 18.09 -18.09 23.32
C LEU A 200 17.34 -17.68 24.60
N GLY A 201 16.02 -17.95 24.73
CA GLY A 201 15.20 -17.53 25.88
C GLY A 201 15.65 -18.03 27.26
N ASN A 202 16.59 -18.99 27.32
CA ASN A 202 17.31 -19.37 28.54
C ASN A 202 18.21 -18.26 29.12
N THR A 203 18.55 -17.23 28.35
CA THR A 203 19.34 -16.06 28.78
C THR A 203 18.51 -14.78 28.70
N THR A 204 17.57 -14.61 29.65
CA THR A 204 16.65 -13.46 29.78
C THR A 204 17.35 -12.10 29.95
N ASP A 205 18.64 -12.12 30.30
CA ASP A 205 19.46 -10.93 30.54
C ASP A 205 20.25 -10.50 29.29
N ASP A 206 20.12 -11.24 28.18
CA ASP A 206 20.77 -10.90 26.90
C ASP A 206 20.02 -9.81 26.14
N ALA A 207 20.74 -8.85 25.58
CA ALA A 207 20.17 -7.70 24.89
C ALA A 207 19.31 -8.08 23.67
N TYR A 208 19.67 -9.12 22.91
CA TYR A 208 18.84 -9.59 21.80
C TYR A 208 17.53 -10.22 22.30
N VAL A 209 17.61 -11.02 23.36
CA VAL A 209 16.46 -11.71 23.99
C VAL A 209 15.50 -10.71 24.63
N GLN A 210 16.01 -9.62 25.20
CA GLN A 210 15.20 -8.56 25.77
C GLN A 210 14.54 -7.67 24.70
N GLN A 211 15.23 -7.38 23.60
CA GLN A 211 14.80 -6.35 22.64
C GLN A 211 14.08 -6.91 21.41
N TYR A 212 14.49 -8.07 20.89
CA TYR A 212 14.08 -8.57 19.57
C TYR A 212 13.31 -9.89 19.59
N SER A 213 13.90 -11.00 20.08
CA SER A 213 13.23 -12.32 20.09
C SER A 213 13.92 -13.35 20.98
N ASP A 214 13.17 -14.36 21.46
CA ASP A 214 13.72 -15.55 22.12
C ASP A 214 14.37 -16.54 21.13
N TYR A 215 14.21 -16.32 19.82
CA TYR A 215 14.80 -17.13 18.75
C TYR A 215 15.64 -16.26 17.83
N PHE A 216 16.90 -16.65 17.61
CA PHE A 216 17.77 -16.05 16.61
C PHE A 216 17.89 -16.98 15.41
N THR A 217 17.71 -16.47 14.20
CA THR A 217 18.01 -17.21 12.96
C THR A 217 18.85 -16.35 12.03
N LYS A 218 19.80 -16.95 11.30
CA LYS A 218 20.53 -16.22 10.24
C LYS A 218 19.60 -15.61 9.18
N TYR A 219 18.36 -16.12 9.08
CA TYR A 219 17.31 -15.60 8.20
C TYR A 219 16.46 -14.47 8.80
N THR A 220 16.77 -13.95 10.00
CA THR A 220 16.03 -12.83 10.60
C THR A 220 16.32 -11.51 9.87
N PHE A 221 17.55 -11.35 9.39
CA PHE A 221 17.99 -10.22 8.56
C PHE A 221 18.14 -10.71 7.13
N THR A 222 17.01 -10.68 6.42
CA THR A 222 16.86 -10.99 4.99
C THR A 222 15.93 -9.96 4.39
N GLU A 223 16.28 -9.36 3.26
CA GLU A 223 15.48 -8.31 2.61
C GLU A 223 15.42 -8.58 1.10
N ALA A 224 14.34 -8.17 0.44
CA ALA A 224 14.19 -8.36 -1.00
C ALA A 224 15.06 -7.37 -1.80
N TRP A 225 15.70 -7.84 -2.87
CA TRP A 225 16.63 -7.04 -3.67
C TRP A 225 15.99 -5.82 -4.35
N ARG A 226 14.65 -5.72 -4.44
CA ARG A 226 13.92 -4.53 -4.87
C ARG A 226 14.36 -3.29 -4.07
N ASP A 227 14.07 -3.31 -2.77
CA ASP A 227 14.11 -2.16 -1.87
C ASP A 227 15.40 -2.13 -1.00
N HIS A 228 16.41 -2.95 -1.34
CA HIS A 228 17.59 -3.19 -0.49
C HIS A 228 18.90 -2.58 -1.01
N ASP A 229 19.28 -1.43 -0.43
CA ASP A 229 20.47 -0.65 -0.81
C ASP A 229 21.72 -0.99 0.00
N VAL A 230 21.60 -1.27 1.30
CA VAL A 230 22.73 -1.42 2.23
C VAL A 230 22.38 -2.29 3.43
N HIS A 231 23.38 -3.02 3.94
CA HIS A 231 23.29 -3.75 5.21
C HIS A 231 24.66 -3.91 5.86
N GLY A 232 24.70 -4.24 7.15
CA GLY A 232 25.98 -4.33 7.84
C GLY A 232 25.90 -4.52 9.35
N GLN A 233 27.05 -4.28 10.00
CA GLN A 233 27.20 -4.31 11.44
C GLN A 233 27.67 -2.95 11.97
N TYR A 234 27.22 -2.63 13.18
CA TYR A 234 27.47 -1.36 13.84
C TYR A 234 28.10 -1.58 15.23
N ALA A 235 28.97 -0.64 15.61
CA ALA A 235 29.64 -0.57 16.90
C ALA A 235 29.31 0.76 17.57
N ASP A 236 28.75 0.70 18.77
CA ASP A 236 28.30 1.86 19.56
C ASP A 236 29.42 2.61 20.31
N GLY A 237 30.68 2.25 20.08
CA GLY A 237 31.85 2.86 20.73
C GLY A 237 32.13 2.35 22.15
N SER A 238 31.29 1.48 22.73
CA SER A 238 31.54 0.92 24.07
C SER A 238 32.79 0.03 24.17
N THR A 239 33.24 -0.51 23.03
CA THR A 239 34.38 -1.43 22.91
C THR A 239 35.46 -0.97 21.90
N SER A 240 35.31 0.22 21.30
CA SER A 240 36.34 0.79 20.40
C SER A 240 37.51 1.40 21.20
N SER A 241 38.68 1.49 20.59
CA SER A 241 39.90 1.96 21.25
C SER A 241 39.92 3.44 21.59
N ASP A 242 39.02 4.23 21.00
CA ASP A 242 38.94 5.69 21.11
C ASP A 242 37.54 6.21 21.50
N GLY A 243 36.57 5.31 21.73
CA GLY A 243 35.19 5.63 22.09
C GLY A 243 34.31 6.14 20.94
N ASN A 244 34.80 6.09 19.69
CA ASN A 244 34.01 6.46 18.52
C ASN A 244 33.18 5.28 17.99
N THR A 245 32.11 5.58 17.25
CA THR A 245 31.23 4.57 16.64
C THR A 245 31.76 4.15 15.27
N TYR A 246 31.50 2.91 14.87
CA TYR A 246 32.05 2.31 13.64
C TYR A 246 31.00 1.48 12.90
N GLY A 247 31.13 1.39 11.59
CA GLY A 247 30.25 0.62 10.71
C GLY A 247 31.03 -0.19 9.67
N ALA A 248 30.55 -1.39 9.38
CA ALA A 248 31.03 -2.25 8.30
C ALA A 248 29.84 -2.72 7.46
N TRP A 249 29.78 -2.25 6.21
CA TRP A 249 28.60 -2.34 5.36
C TRP A 249 28.93 -3.02 4.03
N LEU A 250 27.97 -3.77 3.48
CA LEU A 250 27.91 -4.04 2.04
C LEU A 250 26.86 -3.11 1.44
N VAL A 251 27.23 -2.42 0.37
CA VAL A 251 26.34 -1.56 -0.41
C VAL A 251 26.01 -2.25 -1.74
N HIS A 252 24.72 -2.40 -2.04
CA HIS A 252 24.19 -3.06 -3.24
C HIS A 252 24.22 -2.12 -4.46
N ASN A 253 25.38 -1.51 -4.70
CA ASN A 253 25.58 -0.47 -5.72
C ASN A 253 25.49 -1.00 -7.16
N THR A 254 25.68 -2.30 -7.39
CA THR A 254 25.21 -2.96 -8.61
C THR A 254 24.56 -4.29 -8.27
N ARG A 255 23.39 -4.56 -8.88
CA ARG A 255 22.62 -5.81 -8.73
C ARG A 255 22.58 -6.64 -10.02
N GLU A 256 23.32 -6.20 -11.05
CA GLU A 256 23.18 -6.68 -12.43
C GLU A 256 23.70 -8.08 -12.69
N THR A 257 24.71 -8.53 -11.94
CA THR A 257 25.34 -9.85 -12.10
C THR A 257 24.71 -10.93 -11.23
N TYR A 258 23.76 -10.57 -10.37
CA TYR A 258 23.00 -11.47 -9.51
C TYR A 258 21.87 -12.14 -10.32
N TYR A 259 21.07 -12.99 -9.67
CA TYR A 259 19.96 -13.71 -10.28
C TYR A 259 18.64 -13.46 -9.53
N GLY A 260 17.51 -13.90 -10.07
CA GLY A 260 16.20 -13.88 -9.41
C GLY A 260 15.44 -12.55 -9.44
N GLY A 261 16.07 -11.46 -9.90
CA GLY A 261 15.46 -10.13 -10.00
C GLY A 261 15.08 -9.49 -8.67
N PRO A 262 14.17 -8.49 -8.67
CA PRO A 262 13.85 -7.69 -7.48
C PRO A 262 13.13 -8.47 -6.37
N LEU A 263 12.41 -9.56 -6.69
CA LEU A 263 11.68 -10.37 -5.70
C LEU A 263 12.59 -11.33 -4.89
N HIS A 264 13.82 -11.57 -5.32
CA HIS A 264 14.75 -12.42 -4.59
C HIS A 264 15.22 -11.73 -3.30
N ALA A 265 15.07 -12.42 -2.16
CA ALA A 265 15.74 -12.09 -0.90
C ALA A 265 16.84 -13.12 -0.59
N ASP A 266 17.85 -12.75 0.19
CA ASP A 266 18.77 -13.70 0.85
C ASP A 266 19.20 -13.17 2.23
N LEU A 267 19.91 -14.00 2.99
CA LEU A 267 20.43 -13.65 4.31
C LEU A 267 21.67 -12.76 4.20
N ILE A 268 21.62 -11.63 4.90
CA ILE A 268 22.56 -10.52 4.70
C ILE A 268 23.44 -10.26 5.93
N VAL A 269 22.94 -10.46 7.16
CA VAL A 269 23.76 -10.22 8.35
C VAL A 269 23.38 -11.05 9.59
N ASP A 270 24.35 -11.70 10.24
CA ASP A 270 24.14 -12.54 11.45
C ASP A 270 25.26 -12.42 12.51
N GLY A 271 26.21 -11.50 12.30
CA GLY A 271 27.55 -11.50 12.90
C GLY A 271 28.64 -11.62 11.82
N ILE A 272 28.24 -12.09 10.64
CA ILE A 272 28.94 -11.95 9.35
C ILE A 272 28.17 -10.96 8.48
N VAL A 273 28.85 -10.13 7.68
CA VAL A 273 28.21 -9.39 6.58
C VAL A 273 28.35 -10.21 5.30
N TYR A 274 27.23 -10.64 4.73
CA TYR A 274 27.14 -11.55 3.60
C TYR A 274 26.83 -10.80 2.30
N ASN A 275 27.55 -11.11 1.24
CA ASN A 275 27.10 -10.82 -0.12
C ASN A 275 26.77 -12.14 -0.83
N TYR A 276 25.48 -12.48 -0.97
CA TYR A 276 25.05 -13.65 -1.73
C TYR A 276 24.85 -13.29 -3.22
N MET A 277 25.85 -13.59 -4.05
CA MET A 277 25.79 -13.45 -5.51
C MET A 277 24.98 -14.56 -6.17
N VAL A 278 25.03 -15.76 -5.59
CA VAL A 278 24.30 -16.96 -6.03
C VAL A 278 23.93 -17.80 -4.81
N SER A 279 22.68 -18.24 -4.75
CA SER A 279 22.22 -19.29 -3.85
C SER A 279 21.02 -20.01 -4.47
N GLY A 280 20.56 -21.09 -3.82
CA GLY A 280 19.21 -21.63 -4.03
C GLY A 280 18.20 -21.11 -3.00
N HIS A 281 18.49 -20.00 -2.32
CA HIS A 281 17.62 -19.47 -1.26
C HIS A 281 16.45 -18.69 -1.86
N TYR A 282 15.34 -18.65 -1.13
CA TYR A 282 14.09 -18.00 -1.54
C TYR A 282 13.56 -18.40 -2.94
N GLY A 283 13.89 -19.61 -3.38
CA GLY A 283 13.56 -20.10 -4.71
C GLY A 283 14.42 -19.52 -5.85
N ALA A 284 15.49 -18.79 -5.54
CA ALA A 284 16.42 -18.27 -6.54
C ALA A 284 17.02 -19.38 -7.44
N PRO A 285 17.38 -19.04 -8.68
CA PRO A 285 17.94 -20.00 -9.61
C PRO A 285 19.49 -20.06 -9.51
N THR A 286 20.03 -21.28 -9.52
CA THR A 286 21.49 -21.53 -9.52
C THR A 286 21.95 -21.86 -10.94
N PRO A 287 23.03 -21.27 -11.50
CA PRO A 287 23.46 -21.56 -12.87
C PRO A 287 24.00 -22.98 -13.02
N ASN A 288 23.73 -23.60 -14.17
CA ASN A 288 24.26 -24.92 -14.51
C ASN A 288 25.69 -24.81 -15.06
N ILE A 289 26.65 -25.45 -14.40
CA ILE A 289 28.09 -25.36 -14.77
C ILE A 289 28.65 -26.67 -15.35
N THR A 290 27.76 -27.61 -15.71
CA THR A 290 28.14 -29.00 -16.06
C THR A 290 29.07 -29.08 -17.27
N HIS A 291 28.83 -28.25 -18.29
CA HIS A 291 29.49 -28.30 -19.61
C HIS A 291 30.45 -27.13 -19.87
N GLY A 292 30.94 -26.50 -18.81
CA GLY A 292 31.70 -25.25 -18.89
C GLY A 292 30.89 -24.07 -18.35
N PHE A 293 31.59 -23.05 -17.89
CA PHE A 293 31.02 -21.82 -17.31
C PHE A 293 32.12 -20.76 -17.15
N ASP A 294 31.86 -19.49 -17.45
CA ASP A 294 32.79 -18.39 -17.16
C ASP A 294 32.04 -17.07 -16.92
N ARG A 295 31.99 -16.60 -15.66
CA ARG A 295 31.25 -15.39 -15.28
C ARG A 295 31.98 -14.57 -14.23
N ILE A 296 31.88 -13.24 -14.37
CA ILE A 296 32.28 -12.22 -13.40
C ILE A 296 31.05 -11.70 -12.64
N TRP A 297 31.22 -11.39 -11.36
CA TRP A 297 30.23 -10.75 -10.50
C TRP A 297 30.82 -9.51 -9.84
N GLY A 298 29.96 -8.50 -9.63
CA GLY A 298 30.32 -7.16 -9.18
C GLY A 298 30.20 -6.10 -10.29
N PRO A 299 30.55 -4.83 -10.01
CA PRO A 299 31.19 -4.35 -8.78
C PRO A 299 30.38 -4.58 -7.50
N GLN A 300 31.08 -4.97 -6.44
CA GLN A 300 30.55 -5.06 -5.08
C GLN A 300 31.28 -4.00 -4.24
N TYR A 301 30.60 -3.25 -3.38
CA TYR A 301 31.24 -2.25 -2.53
C TYR A 301 31.09 -2.60 -1.05
N TYR A 302 32.22 -2.87 -0.38
CA TYR A 302 32.26 -2.95 1.08
C TYR A 302 32.72 -1.60 1.64
N HIS A 303 31.87 -0.92 2.39
CA HIS A 303 32.14 0.39 2.93
C HIS A 303 32.38 0.33 4.44
N PHE A 304 33.41 1.03 4.93
CA PHE A 304 33.71 1.17 6.35
C PHE A 304 33.68 2.64 6.74
N ASN A 305 32.94 2.98 7.80
CA ASN A 305 32.85 4.35 8.30
C ASN A 305 32.95 4.46 9.82
N LYS A 306 33.13 5.70 10.27
CA LYS A 306 33.41 6.09 11.65
C LYS A 306 32.64 7.35 12.00
N GLY A 307 31.86 7.29 13.08
CA GLY A 307 31.16 8.44 13.64
C GLY A 307 31.79 8.95 14.93
N GLY A 308 31.29 10.07 15.44
CA GLY A 308 31.63 10.52 16.80
C GLY A 308 30.96 9.64 17.87
N PRO A 309 31.28 9.79 19.18
CA PRO A 309 30.82 8.89 20.24
C PRO A 309 29.30 8.82 20.48
N ASN A 310 28.52 9.69 19.83
CA ASN A 310 27.06 9.74 19.89
C ASN A 310 26.39 9.47 18.52
N ALA A 311 27.16 9.20 17.46
CA ALA A 311 26.63 9.04 16.10
C ALA A 311 26.02 7.65 15.93
N THR A 312 24.74 7.63 15.55
CA THR A 312 23.85 6.46 15.61
C THR A 312 24.07 5.45 14.49
N LEU A 313 23.53 4.24 14.68
CA LEU A 313 23.43 3.21 13.64
C LEU A 313 22.79 3.75 12.36
N ALA A 314 21.71 4.54 12.49
CA ALA A 314 21.01 5.15 11.36
C ALA A 314 21.88 6.17 10.59
N GLU A 315 22.68 6.98 11.28
CA GLU A 315 23.58 7.94 10.64
C GLU A 315 24.70 7.24 9.86
N LEU A 316 25.35 6.23 10.45
CA LEU A 316 26.40 5.46 9.76
C LEU A 316 25.83 4.59 8.63
N ARG A 317 24.60 4.11 8.75
CA ARG A 317 23.88 3.38 7.70
C ARG A 317 23.53 4.30 6.53
N ALA A 318 23.02 5.50 6.78
CA ALA A 318 22.68 6.48 5.75
C ALA A 318 23.94 6.99 5.00
N ASP A 319 25.05 7.18 5.71
CA ASP A 319 26.35 7.48 5.10
C ASP A 319 26.84 6.34 4.19
N ALA A 320 26.59 5.07 4.53
CA ALA A 320 26.88 3.96 3.62
C ALA A 320 25.89 3.84 2.45
N ALA A 321 24.61 4.17 2.66
CA ALA A 321 23.55 4.11 1.64
C ALA A 321 23.79 5.07 0.46
N GLN A 322 24.47 6.21 0.66
CA GLN A 322 24.73 7.19 -0.41
C GLN A 322 25.53 6.62 -1.59
N TYR A 323 26.21 5.49 -1.39
CA TYR A 323 27.03 4.80 -2.40
C TYR A 323 26.25 3.72 -3.19
N ALA A 324 24.93 3.61 -3.02
CA ALA A 324 24.07 2.63 -3.70
C ALA A 324 23.72 2.99 -5.15
N ASP A 325 23.94 4.24 -5.57
CA ASP A 325 23.78 4.69 -6.96
C ASP A 325 24.79 3.96 -7.88
N PRO A 326 24.35 3.22 -8.93
CA PRO A 326 25.25 2.53 -9.85
C PRO A 326 26.19 3.46 -10.63
N GLU A 327 25.90 4.76 -10.72
CA GLU A 327 26.71 5.74 -11.45
C GLU A 327 27.82 6.36 -10.59
N TRP A 328 27.75 6.26 -9.24
CA TRP A 328 28.56 7.10 -8.33
C TRP A 328 30.08 7.02 -8.52
N ASN A 329 30.61 5.85 -8.91
CA ASN A 329 32.04 5.63 -9.17
C ASN A 329 32.29 5.07 -10.60
N ALA A 330 31.43 5.44 -11.56
CA ALA A 330 31.46 4.97 -12.94
C ALA A 330 32.84 5.16 -13.63
N GLU A 331 33.45 6.33 -13.47
CA GLU A 331 34.75 6.65 -14.10
C GLU A 331 35.90 5.81 -13.52
N PHE A 332 35.84 5.47 -12.22
CA PHE A 332 36.82 4.57 -11.61
C PHE A 332 36.66 3.14 -12.13
N TYR A 333 35.43 2.62 -12.22
CA TYR A 333 35.18 1.29 -12.76
C TYR A 333 35.62 1.15 -14.22
N ASP A 334 35.48 2.20 -15.03
CA ASP A 334 36.02 2.23 -16.39
C ASP A 334 37.56 2.25 -16.41
N SER A 335 38.19 2.92 -15.44
CA SER A 335 39.65 3.03 -15.31
C SER A 335 40.33 1.73 -14.87
N ILE A 336 39.60 0.81 -14.22
CA ILE A 336 40.10 -0.54 -13.84
C ILE A 336 39.57 -1.66 -14.75
N ALA A 337 38.76 -1.33 -15.77
CA ALA A 337 38.08 -2.31 -16.62
C ALA A 337 39.05 -3.23 -17.40
N GLU A 338 40.29 -2.80 -17.67
CA GLU A 338 41.30 -3.65 -18.30
C GLU A 338 41.82 -4.79 -17.40
N HIS A 339 41.73 -4.63 -16.07
CA HIS A 339 42.17 -5.63 -15.08
C HIS A 339 41.08 -6.64 -14.74
N VAL A 340 39.82 -6.35 -15.09
CA VAL A 340 38.64 -7.13 -14.69
C VAL A 340 37.99 -7.79 -15.92
N PRO A 341 38.21 -9.11 -16.15
CA PRO A 341 37.68 -9.79 -17.32
C PRO A 341 36.15 -9.78 -17.34
N HIS A 342 35.58 -9.74 -18.55
CA HIS A 342 34.15 -9.69 -18.85
C HIS A 342 33.37 -8.46 -18.37
N TYR A 343 33.95 -7.56 -17.55
CA TYR A 343 33.28 -6.32 -17.14
C TYR A 343 32.92 -5.43 -18.33
N ALA A 344 31.72 -4.84 -18.31
CA ALA A 344 31.29 -3.83 -19.27
C ALA A 344 31.58 -2.42 -18.73
N PRO A 345 32.58 -1.69 -19.27
CA PRO A 345 32.73 -0.26 -19.00
C PRO A 345 31.59 0.56 -19.64
N SER A 346 31.46 1.84 -19.27
CA SER A 346 30.44 2.78 -19.77
C SER A 346 30.48 2.95 -21.28
N SER A 347 31.62 2.67 -21.93
CA SER A 347 31.72 2.61 -23.39
C SER A 347 30.80 1.55 -24.03
N ARG A 348 30.29 0.57 -23.27
CA ARG A 348 29.32 -0.46 -23.68
C ARG A 348 27.98 -0.44 -22.92
N ARG A 349 27.60 0.71 -22.34
CA ARG A 349 26.38 0.90 -21.55
C ARG A 349 25.62 2.18 -21.91
N THR A 350 24.31 2.18 -21.75
CA THR A 350 23.42 3.33 -21.96
C THR A 350 22.36 3.43 -20.85
N THR A 351 21.50 4.46 -20.87
CA THR A 351 20.27 4.50 -20.06
C THR A 351 19.12 3.89 -20.87
N PHE A 352 18.42 2.89 -20.35
CA PHE A 352 17.12 2.50 -20.91
C PHE A 352 16.06 3.52 -20.46
N ARG A 353 15.23 4.01 -21.38
CA ARG A 353 14.17 5.00 -21.11
C ARG A 353 12.86 4.58 -21.74
N ALA A 354 11.78 4.59 -20.97
CA ALA A 354 10.45 4.26 -21.47
C ALA A 354 9.34 5.06 -20.77
N THR A 355 8.16 5.04 -21.38
CA THR A 355 6.89 5.47 -20.81
C THR A 355 5.89 4.33 -20.96
N ILE A 356 5.28 3.92 -19.87
CA ILE A 356 4.32 2.81 -19.79
C ILE A 356 2.95 3.39 -19.45
N GLU A 357 1.95 3.20 -20.32
CA GLU A 357 0.55 3.40 -19.93
C GLU A 357 0.18 2.28 -18.94
N LEU A 358 0.17 2.65 -17.65
CA LEU A 358 -0.11 1.76 -16.52
C LEU A 358 -1.62 1.51 -16.35
N PRO A 359 -2.01 0.34 -15.79
CA PRO A 359 -3.38 0.10 -15.35
C PRO A 359 -3.86 1.08 -14.28
N GLU A 360 -5.17 1.32 -14.23
CA GLU A 360 -5.79 2.05 -13.13
C GLU A 360 -5.71 1.22 -11.84
N GLY A 361 -5.28 1.83 -10.73
CA GLY A 361 -5.01 1.15 -9.46
C GLY A 361 -3.60 0.56 -9.29
N ALA A 362 -2.68 0.77 -10.23
CA ALA A 362 -1.30 0.29 -10.11
C ALA A 362 -0.49 1.06 -9.04
N GLU A 363 -0.20 0.42 -7.91
CA GLU A 363 0.68 0.95 -6.87
C GLU A 363 2.12 0.40 -7.00
N ARG A 364 3.12 1.16 -6.57
CA ARG A 364 4.58 0.83 -6.70
C ARG A 364 4.93 0.07 -8.01
N PRO A 365 4.60 0.58 -9.21
CA PRO A 365 4.95 -0.07 -10.46
C PRO A 365 6.47 -0.11 -10.68
N ILE A 366 7.00 -1.21 -11.21
CA ILE A 366 8.44 -1.45 -11.40
C ILE A 366 8.71 -2.11 -12.74
N ALA A 367 9.70 -1.58 -13.48
CA ALA A 367 10.17 -2.15 -14.74
C ALA A 367 11.45 -2.96 -14.50
N VAL A 368 11.48 -4.19 -15.02
CA VAL A 368 12.60 -5.14 -14.90
C VAL A 368 13.10 -5.51 -16.30
N LEU A 369 14.36 -5.25 -16.58
CA LEU A 369 15.07 -5.82 -17.74
C LEU A 369 15.79 -7.11 -17.31
N SER A 370 15.65 -8.17 -18.08
CA SER A 370 16.18 -9.50 -17.74
C SER A 370 16.49 -10.35 -19.00
N GLU A 371 16.89 -11.61 -18.80
CA GLU A 371 17.21 -12.56 -19.88
C GLU A 371 16.04 -12.69 -20.88
N ASN A 372 16.32 -12.36 -22.15
CA ASN A 372 15.32 -12.36 -23.21
C ASN A 372 14.65 -13.74 -23.36
N GLY A 373 13.31 -13.78 -23.44
CA GLY A 373 12.52 -14.99 -23.50
C GLY A 373 12.29 -15.72 -22.17
N GLN A 374 12.92 -15.30 -21.06
CA GLN A 374 12.85 -16.00 -19.76
C GLN A 374 12.10 -15.22 -18.69
N ASP A 375 11.54 -15.92 -17.69
CA ASP A 375 11.04 -15.28 -16.47
C ASP A 375 12.21 -14.62 -15.73
N PHE A 376 12.07 -13.36 -15.28
CA PHE A 376 13.15 -12.64 -14.61
C PHE A 376 13.64 -13.34 -13.33
N GLN A 377 12.77 -14.13 -12.69
CA GLN A 377 13.08 -14.94 -11.51
C GLN A 377 13.87 -16.21 -11.84
N LEU A 378 14.00 -16.53 -13.13
CA LEU A 378 14.70 -17.70 -13.69
C LEU A 378 15.74 -17.29 -14.74
N ASN A 379 16.28 -16.07 -14.64
CA ASN A 379 17.25 -15.42 -15.54
C ASN A 379 18.67 -16.04 -15.54
N VAL A 380 18.75 -17.37 -15.57
CA VAL A 380 19.92 -18.18 -15.23
C VAL A 380 20.41 -19.07 -16.37
N PHE A 381 19.63 -19.19 -17.45
CA PHE A 381 19.85 -20.20 -18.49
C PHE A 381 21.00 -19.80 -19.42
N ASN A 382 21.17 -18.50 -19.66
CA ASN A 382 22.35 -17.93 -20.30
C ASN A 382 23.36 -17.43 -19.24
N GLN A 383 24.62 -17.87 -19.34
CA GLN A 383 25.69 -17.45 -18.43
C GLN A 383 26.06 -15.97 -18.52
N ASP A 384 25.71 -15.30 -19.64
CA ASP A 384 25.93 -13.87 -19.88
C ASP A 384 24.75 -12.98 -19.41
N SER A 385 23.65 -13.56 -18.91
CA SER A 385 22.45 -12.82 -18.48
C SER A 385 22.73 -11.77 -17.43
N LEU A 386 22.13 -10.59 -17.60
CA LEU A 386 22.15 -9.51 -16.62
C LEU A 386 20.70 -9.11 -16.29
N GLN A 387 20.53 -8.44 -15.14
CA GLN A 387 19.25 -7.95 -14.67
C GLN A 387 19.34 -6.47 -14.28
N TYR A 388 18.30 -5.71 -14.54
CA TYR A 388 18.21 -4.31 -14.13
C TYR A 388 16.77 -3.97 -13.77
N TRP A 389 16.56 -3.02 -12.87
CA TRP A 389 15.23 -2.49 -12.59
C TRP A 389 15.27 -1.05 -12.10
N ALA A 390 14.13 -0.37 -12.25
CA ALA A 390 13.81 0.88 -11.58
C ALA A 390 12.29 0.98 -11.41
N ASP A 391 11.84 1.71 -10.39
CA ASP A 391 10.43 2.04 -10.24
C ASP A 391 9.97 2.93 -11.41
N VAL A 392 8.71 2.73 -11.82
CA VAL A 392 8.03 3.56 -12.80
C VAL A 392 7.33 4.69 -12.04
N ASP A 393 7.38 5.93 -12.54
CA ASP A 393 6.59 7.03 -11.99
C ASP A 393 5.09 6.76 -12.20
N PRO A 394 4.28 6.52 -11.15
CA PRO A 394 2.86 6.21 -11.30
C PRO A 394 2.02 7.39 -11.81
N ALA A 395 2.55 8.62 -11.80
CA ALA A 395 1.86 9.82 -12.29
C ALA A 395 2.11 10.11 -13.78
N THR A 396 3.21 9.60 -14.36
CA THR A 396 3.58 9.85 -15.77
C THR A 396 3.81 8.59 -16.61
N GLY A 397 3.98 7.43 -15.96
CA GLY A 397 4.39 6.18 -16.61
C GLY A 397 5.88 6.14 -16.97
N ALA A 398 6.67 7.17 -16.67
CA ALA A 398 8.08 7.24 -17.05
C ALA A 398 8.97 6.32 -16.21
N VAL A 399 9.95 5.68 -16.84
CA VAL A 399 11.00 4.91 -16.16
C VAL A 399 12.34 5.07 -16.85
N GLU A 400 13.39 5.22 -16.05
CA GLU A 400 14.77 5.32 -16.52
C GLU A 400 15.66 4.35 -15.74
N ILE A 401 16.40 3.50 -16.44
CA ILE A 401 17.31 2.52 -15.84
C ILE A 401 18.73 2.87 -16.31
N PRO A 402 19.61 3.40 -15.44
CA PRO A 402 20.97 3.78 -15.82
C PRO A 402 21.89 2.56 -16.02
N ARG A 403 23.02 2.79 -16.69
CA ARG A 403 24.12 1.83 -16.90
C ARG A 403 23.74 0.44 -17.48
N VAL A 404 22.61 0.30 -18.16
CA VAL A 404 22.23 -0.96 -18.84
C VAL A 404 23.28 -1.30 -19.92
N ARG A 405 23.85 -2.51 -19.88
CA ARG A 405 24.76 -3.01 -20.93
C ARG A 405 24.01 -3.12 -22.26
N GLU A 406 24.63 -2.67 -23.35
CA GLU A 406 24.01 -2.77 -24.68
C GLU A 406 23.78 -4.24 -25.08
N GLY A 407 22.57 -4.56 -25.54
CA GLY A 407 22.10 -5.94 -25.76
C GLY A 407 20.58 -6.05 -25.96
N THR A 408 20.04 -7.26 -25.91
CA THR A 408 18.60 -7.55 -26.06
C THR A 408 18.06 -8.22 -24.80
N TYR A 409 16.94 -7.73 -24.29
CA TYR A 409 16.36 -8.11 -22.99
C TYR A 409 14.88 -8.45 -23.11
N ARG A 410 14.36 -9.15 -22.10
CA ARG A 410 12.93 -9.07 -21.77
C ARG A 410 12.70 -7.86 -20.87
N LEU A 411 11.71 -7.05 -21.19
CA LEU A 411 11.07 -6.14 -20.24
C LEU A 411 9.89 -6.86 -19.57
N THR A 412 9.85 -6.81 -18.25
CA THR A 412 8.68 -7.17 -17.44
C THR A 412 8.29 -5.97 -16.59
N VAL A 413 6.99 -5.64 -16.52
CA VAL A 413 6.48 -4.63 -15.59
C VAL A 413 5.40 -5.27 -14.72
N TYR A 414 5.52 -5.10 -13.41
CA TYR A 414 4.47 -5.44 -12.46
C TYR A 414 4.23 -4.26 -11.51
N ALA A 415 3.12 -4.32 -10.78
CA ALA A 415 2.68 -3.32 -9.82
C ALA A 415 1.89 -4.01 -8.71
N ASP A 416 1.95 -3.43 -7.53
CA ASP A 416 1.19 -3.87 -6.37
C ASP A 416 -0.29 -3.51 -6.63
N GLY A 417 -1.20 -4.42 -6.30
CA GLY A 417 -2.65 -4.26 -6.55
C GLY A 417 -3.14 -4.74 -7.93
N ILE A 418 -2.25 -5.11 -8.85
CA ILE A 418 -2.59 -5.57 -10.21
C ILE A 418 -2.29 -7.08 -10.41
N PHE A 419 -3.19 -7.79 -11.09
CA PHE A 419 -2.98 -9.16 -11.57
C PHE A 419 -2.30 -9.21 -12.94
N GLY A 420 -1.53 -10.28 -13.15
CA GLY A 420 -0.71 -10.48 -14.34
C GLY A 420 0.46 -9.50 -14.41
N TRP A 421 1.37 -9.73 -15.35
CA TRP A 421 2.51 -8.83 -15.61
C TRP A 421 2.48 -8.37 -17.06
N PHE A 422 2.92 -7.15 -17.33
CA PHE A 422 3.32 -6.79 -18.69
C PHE A 422 4.61 -7.52 -19.03
N ILE A 423 4.66 -8.19 -20.19
CA ILE A 423 5.86 -8.88 -20.68
C ILE A 423 6.08 -8.50 -22.14
N GLN A 424 7.28 -8.01 -22.46
CA GLN A 424 7.73 -7.74 -23.82
C GLN A 424 9.14 -8.31 -24.01
N ASP A 425 9.27 -9.29 -24.90
CA ASP A 425 10.56 -9.83 -25.36
C ASP A 425 11.17 -8.94 -26.46
N ASP A 426 12.41 -9.25 -26.83
CA ASP A 426 13.18 -8.60 -27.90
C ASP A 426 13.37 -7.08 -27.72
N VAL A 427 13.44 -6.64 -26.46
CA VAL A 427 13.76 -5.25 -26.09
C VAL A 427 15.26 -5.03 -26.27
N GLU A 428 15.66 -4.65 -27.48
CA GLU A 428 17.00 -4.11 -27.73
C GLU A 428 17.25 -2.85 -26.87
N VAL A 429 18.49 -2.66 -26.42
CA VAL A 429 18.95 -1.47 -25.71
C VAL A 429 20.30 -1.07 -26.29
N SER A 430 20.38 0.12 -26.91
CA SER A 430 21.56 0.57 -27.67
C SER A 430 21.84 2.07 -27.50
N LYS A 431 23.08 2.50 -27.77
CA LYS A 431 23.44 3.94 -27.84
C LYS A 431 22.93 4.68 -29.07
N SER A 432 22.47 3.95 -30.08
CA SER A 432 21.83 4.49 -31.29
C SER A 432 20.37 4.89 -31.08
N GLU A 433 19.82 4.65 -29.88
CA GLU A 433 18.41 4.88 -29.56
C GLU A 433 18.25 6.15 -28.71
N GLU A 434 17.83 7.24 -29.36
CA GLU A 434 17.72 8.58 -28.75
C GLU A 434 16.32 8.88 -28.17
N GLU A 435 15.28 8.11 -28.55
CA GLU A 435 13.89 8.33 -28.14
C GLU A 435 13.45 7.33 -27.06
N ALA A 436 12.67 7.79 -26.08
CA ALA A 436 12.10 6.93 -25.04
C ALA A 436 10.96 6.05 -25.62
N ARG A 437 11.00 4.74 -25.34
CA ARG A 437 10.00 3.79 -25.85
C ARG A 437 8.64 4.01 -25.21
N GLN A 438 7.56 3.69 -25.94
CA GLN A 438 6.20 3.70 -25.40
C GLN A 438 5.64 2.28 -25.33
N PHE A 439 5.16 1.90 -24.15
CA PHE A 439 4.49 0.62 -23.88
C PHE A 439 3.11 0.86 -23.29
N ARG A 440 2.23 -0.14 -23.41
CA ARG A 440 0.86 -0.08 -22.90
C ARG A 440 0.53 -1.38 -22.21
N TRP A 441 0.27 -1.33 -20.91
CA TRP A 441 -0.08 -2.48 -20.10
C TRP A 441 -1.59 -2.52 -19.90
N GLU A 442 -2.25 -3.45 -20.59
CA GLU A 442 -3.63 -3.80 -20.28
C GLU A 442 -3.63 -4.80 -19.11
N PRO A 443 -4.33 -4.52 -17.99
CA PRO A 443 -4.30 -5.38 -16.81
C PRO A 443 -4.97 -6.73 -17.09
N GLU A 444 -4.51 -7.78 -16.41
CA GLU A 444 -5.12 -9.08 -16.58
C GLU A 444 -6.50 -9.16 -15.91
N SER A 445 -7.47 -9.68 -16.64
CA SER A 445 -8.84 -9.86 -16.18
C SER A 445 -9.34 -11.28 -16.49
N ALA A 446 -10.35 -11.71 -15.73
CA ALA A 446 -11.15 -12.91 -16.00
C ALA A 446 -12.63 -12.55 -16.25
N GLY A 447 -12.92 -11.30 -16.60
CA GLY A 447 -14.28 -10.76 -16.67
C GLY A 447 -14.68 -10.12 -15.34
N ARG A 448 -15.79 -10.58 -14.74
CA ARG A 448 -16.25 -10.02 -13.46
C ARG A 448 -15.55 -10.65 -12.26
N GLU A 449 -15.05 -9.74 -11.43
CA GLU A 449 -14.62 -9.90 -10.04
C GLU A 449 -15.74 -10.26 -9.04
N VAL A 450 -15.48 -11.12 -8.05
CA VAL A 450 -16.50 -11.59 -7.08
C VAL A 450 -16.05 -11.59 -5.61
N TRP A 451 -14.84 -12.07 -5.27
CA TRP A 451 -14.27 -12.07 -3.91
C TRP A 451 -12.71 -12.27 -3.88
N ARG A 452 -11.99 -11.66 -2.89
CA ARG A 452 -10.51 -11.70 -2.61
C ARG A 452 -10.27 -12.35 -1.26
N ILE A 453 -9.02 -12.76 -1.13
CA ILE A 453 -8.25 -12.93 0.09
C ILE A 453 -6.88 -12.33 -0.30
N GLY A 454 -6.41 -11.28 0.36
CA GLY A 454 -5.10 -10.63 0.16
C GLY A 454 -5.07 -9.30 -0.64
N VAL A 455 -3.89 -8.93 -1.14
CA VAL A 455 -3.61 -7.85 -2.10
C VAL A 455 -2.49 -8.35 -3.04
N PRO A 456 -2.61 -8.25 -4.38
CA PRO A 456 -1.58 -8.79 -5.26
C PRO A 456 -0.33 -7.90 -5.26
N ASP A 457 0.50 -7.95 -4.21
CA ASP A 457 1.76 -7.22 -3.99
C ASP A 457 3.02 -8.11 -4.15
N LYS A 458 2.81 -9.40 -4.42
CA LYS A 458 3.80 -10.49 -4.59
C LYS A 458 4.26 -11.15 -3.27
N SER A 459 3.62 -10.82 -2.15
CA SER A 459 3.90 -11.31 -0.80
C SER A 459 2.75 -12.13 -0.21
N ALA A 460 3.01 -12.82 0.90
CA ALA A 460 2.01 -13.49 1.74
C ALA A 460 1.88 -12.77 3.10
N GLY A 461 2.06 -11.46 3.12
CA GLY A 461 2.44 -10.73 4.32
C GLY A 461 1.29 -10.21 5.16
N GLU A 462 0.16 -9.88 4.56
CA GLU A 462 -1.07 -9.47 5.23
C GLU A 462 -1.72 -10.62 6.03
N PHE A 463 -1.42 -11.87 5.68
CA PHE A 463 -1.98 -13.06 6.32
C PHE A 463 -1.40 -13.33 7.71
N LYS A 464 -2.11 -14.13 8.52
CA LYS A 464 -1.73 -14.47 9.90
C LYS A 464 -0.28 -14.98 9.97
N HIS A 465 0.48 -14.38 10.88
CA HIS A 465 1.93 -14.57 11.11
C HIS A 465 2.87 -14.06 10.00
N GLY A 466 2.36 -13.25 9.06
CA GLY A 466 3.15 -12.44 8.12
C GLY A 466 3.72 -11.16 8.76
N TYR A 467 3.46 -10.00 8.14
CA TYR A 467 3.87 -8.64 8.53
C TYR A 467 3.40 -8.21 9.92
N ALA A 468 2.40 -8.90 10.51
CA ALA A 468 1.93 -8.62 11.87
C ALA A 468 3.10 -8.56 12.87
N PRO A 469 3.18 -7.56 13.77
CA PRO A 469 4.32 -7.40 14.67
C PRO A 469 4.29 -8.38 15.85
N ASP A 470 5.46 -8.83 16.31
CA ASP A 470 5.61 -9.54 17.58
C ASP A 470 5.67 -8.55 18.75
N THR A 471 4.48 -8.19 19.24
CA THR A 471 4.32 -7.25 20.37
C THR A 471 4.89 -7.73 21.71
N SER A 472 5.44 -8.96 21.79
CA SER A 472 6.08 -9.47 23.01
C SER A 472 7.46 -8.85 23.32
N LYS A 473 8.05 -8.11 22.38
CA LYS A 473 9.41 -7.52 22.50
C LYS A 473 9.43 -6.05 22.04
N PRO A 474 10.28 -5.16 22.63
CA PRO A 474 10.30 -3.72 22.33
C PRO A 474 10.52 -3.34 20.87
N LEU A 475 11.32 -4.10 20.11
CA LEU A 475 11.59 -3.82 18.69
C LEU A 475 10.50 -4.33 17.74
N GLN A 476 9.54 -5.10 18.24
CA GLN A 476 8.33 -5.56 17.54
C GLN A 476 8.56 -6.08 16.10
N PRO A 477 9.51 -7.00 15.89
CA PRO A 477 9.79 -7.51 14.55
C PRO A 477 8.57 -8.25 13.96
N GLU A 478 8.43 -8.18 12.65
CA GLU A 478 7.39 -8.87 11.88
C GLU A 478 7.43 -10.38 12.16
N GLN A 479 6.28 -11.00 12.41
CA GLN A 479 6.19 -12.37 12.95
C GLN A 479 6.85 -13.43 12.04
N TYR A 480 6.86 -13.21 10.72
CA TYR A 480 7.56 -14.10 9.77
C TYR A 480 9.09 -14.06 9.92
N ARG A 481 9.70 -12.97 10.42
CA ARG A 481 11.17 -12.84 10.62
C ARG A 481 11.71 -13.70 11.76
N ILE A 482 10.80 -14.30 12.53
CA ILE A 482 11.09 -15.20 13.64
C ILE A 482 11.09 -16.66 13.12
N TYR A 483 11.53 -17.59 13.96
CA TYR A 483 11.40 -19.03 13.70
C TYR A 483 9.93 -19.44 13.50
N TRP A 484 9.58 -19.89 12.28
CA TRP A 484 8.21 -20.21 11.87
C TRP A 484 7.42 -21.06 12.88
N ALA A 485 8.05 -22.10 13.45
CA ALA A 485 7.40 -23.01 14.39
C ALA A 485 7.26 -22.45 15.82
N LYS A 486 7.50 -21.15 16.03
CA LYS A 486 6.94 -20.39 17.16
C LYS A 486 5.41 -20.29 17.03
N TRP A 487 4.91 -20.22 15.81
CA TRP A 487 3.49 -20.16 15.45
C TRP A 487 3.02 -21.58 15.15
N ASP A 488 1.94 -22.03 15.77
CA ASP A 488 1.58 -23.44 15.87
C ASP A 488 0.23 -23.68 15.21
N PHE A 489 0.24 -23.85 13.89
CA PHE A 489 -0.95 -24.03 13.05
C PHE A 489 -2.05 -24.95 13.64
N PRO A 490 -1.77 -26.08 14.34
CA PRO A 490 -2.81 -26.90 14.96
C PRO A 490 -3.50 -26.29 16.18
N THR A 491 -2.88 -25.29 16.83
CA THR A 491 -3.45 -24.47 17.91
C THR A 491 -4.20 -23.27 17.33
N ASP A 492 -3.65 -22.63 16.29
CA ASP A 492 -4.26 -21.47 15.63
C ASP A 492 -5.46 -21.85 14.75
N PHE A 493 -5.41 -23.03 14.11
CA PHE A 493 -6.41 -23.56 13.17
C PHE A 493 -6.78 -25.04 13.47
N PRO A 494 -7.40 -25.35 14.62
CA PRO A 494 -7.71 -26.73 15.02
C PRO A 494 -8.67 -27.46 14.06
N GLU A 495 -9.64 -26.73 13.51
CA GLU A 495 -10.58 -27.24 12.49
C GLU A 495 -10.09 -26.98 11.05
N GLY A 496 -8.85 -26.51 10.89
CA GLY A 496 -8.27 -26.06 9.62
C GLY A 496 -8.71 -24.65 9.21
N VAL A 497 -8.20 -24.18 8.06
CA VAL A 497 -8.59 -22.88 7.50
C VAL A 497 -9.95 -23.02 6.78
N VAL A 498 -10.95 -22.31 7.31
CA VAL A 498 -12.28 -22.18 6.72
C VAL A 498 -12.65 -20.71 6.64
N PHE A 499 -12.27 -20.08 5.53
CA PHE A 499 -12.44 -18.65 5.31
C PHE A 499 -13.80 -18.37 4.67
N THR A 500 -14.65 -17.56 5.31
CA THR A 500 -15.94 -17.14 4.71
C THR A 500 -15.84 -15.71 4.22
N ILE A 501 -16.05 -15.53 2.91
CA ILE A 501 -16.02 -14.23 2.25
C ILE A 501 -17.08 -13.30 2.84
N GLY A 502 -16.62 -12.18 3.41
CA GLY A 502 -17.47 -11.19 4.08
C GLY A 502 -17.75 -11.45 5.56
N GLU A 503 -17.19 -12.52 6.14
CA GLU A 503 -17.25 -12.81 7.59
C GLU A 503 -15.85 -12.98 8.22
N SER A 504 -14.86 -13.49 7.47
CA SER A 504 -13.49 -13.76 7.93
C SER A 504 -12.49 -12.63 7.69
N ASP A 505 -11.49 -12.51 8.57
CA ASP A 505 -10.38 -11.55 8.48
C ASP A 505 -9.11 -12.23 7.91
N GLU A 506 -8.49 -11.61 6.91
CA GLU A 506 -7.30 -12.13 6.23
C GLU A 506 -6.09 -12.26 7.16
N ALA A 507 -5.94 -11.34 8.12
CA ALA A 507 -4.83 -11.31 9.06
C ALA A 507 -4.99 -12.28 10.25
N GLU A 508 -6.19 -12.86 10.44
CA GLU A 508 -6.49 -13.73 11.59
C GLU A 508 -7.01 -15.12 11.20
N ASP A 509 -7.82 -15.25 10.15
CA ASP A 509 -8.46 -16.50 9.71
C ASP A 509 -7.76 -17.18 8.51
N PHE A 510 -6.70 -16.59 7.96
CA PHE A 510 -5.92 -17.15 6.85
C PHE A 510 -4.43 -17.15 7.21
N ASN A 511 -3.76 -18.31 7.12
CA ASN A 511 -2.34 -18.41 7.50
C ASN A 511 -1.39 -18.06 6.33
N TYR A 512 -0.23 -17.45 6.61
CA TYR A 512 0.75 -17.10 5.57
C TYR A 512 1.39 -18.30 4.84
N VAL A 513 1.17 -19.54 5.33
CA VAL A 513 1.62 -20.80 4.69
C VAL A 513 0.53 -21.86 4.73
N HIS A 514 0.18 -22.42 3.57
CA HIS A 514 -0.66 -23.62 3.43
C HIS A 514 0.24 -24.86 3.30
N TRP A 515 0.24 -25.68 4.35
CA TRP A 515 1.05 -26.89 4.47
C TRP A 515 0.34 -28.13 3.93
N SER A 516 1.08 -29.08 3.37
CA SER A 516 0.57 -30.43 3.05
C SER A 516 0.55 -31.40 4.24
N VAL A 517 1.29 -31.05 5.30
CA VAL A 517 1.38 -31.68 6.62
C VAL A 517 2.16 -30.72 7.54
N PHE A 518 1.73 -30.52 8.78
CA PHE A 518 2.45 -29.65 9.72
C PHE A 518 3.56 -30.49 10.39
N PHE A 519 4.79 -30.33 9.91
CA PHE A 519 5.84 -31.34 10.08
C PHE A 519 6.57 -31.24 11.42
N GLY A 520 6.87 -32.40 12.02
CA GLY A 520 7.55 -32.47 13.32
C GLY A 520 9.09 -32.34 13.25
N TYR A 521 9.73 -32.81 12.19
CA TYR A 521 11.18 -32.64 12.04
C TYR A 521 11.53 -31.16 11.78
N ALA A 522 12.51 -30.65 12.54
CA ALA A 522 12.86 -29.23 12.66
C ALA A 522 11.73 -28.33 13.23
N ASN A 523 10.70 -28.91 13.86
CA ASN A 523 9.78 -28.21 14.75
C ASN A 523 10.10 -28.60 16.21
N PHE A 524 10.62 -27.64 16.97
CA PHE A 524 11.08 -27.88 18.35
C PHE A 524 9.95 -27.88 19.38
N LEU A 525 8.83 -27.19 19.11
CA LEU A 525 7.68 -27.15 20.02
C LEU A 525 6.72 -28.34 19.82
N ARG A 526 6.60 -28.81 18.57
CA ARG A 526 5.77 -29.95 18.16
C ARG A 526 6.60 -30.92 17.32
N PRO A 527 7.41 -31.80 17.94
CA PRO A 527 8.33 -32.70 17.23
C PRO A 527 7.64 -33.89 16.53
N GLU A 528 6.36 -34.16 16.83
CA GLU A 528 5.54 -35.16 16.15
C GLU A 528 4.69 -34.48 15.06
N PRO A 529 4.66 -35.01 13.82
CA PRO A 529 3.92 -34.40 12.72
C PRO A 529 2.40 -34.44 12.94
N TYR A 530 1.71 -33.37 12.52
CA TYR A 530 0.25 -33.23 12.60
C TYR A 530 -0.38 -33.21 11.20
N TYR A 531 -1.47 -33.96 11.06
CA TYR A 531 -2.04 -34.39 9.76
C TYR A 531 -3.49 -33.97 9.54
N GLU A 532 -4.24 -33.71 10.62
CA GLU A 532 -5.69 -33.50 10.57
C GLU A 532 -5.98 -32.03 10.20
N ASN A 533 -6.92 -31.78 9.29
CA ASN A 533 -7.34 -30.43 8.87
C ASN A 533 -6.24 -29.51 8.30
N VAL A 534 -5.07 -30.04 7.89
CA VAL A 534 -3.92 -29.21 7.45
C VAL A 534 -3.94 -28.87 5.95
N ASN A 535 -4.15 -29.88 5.09
CA ASN A 535 -3.82 -29.82 3.65
C ASN A 535 -4.98 -29.45 2.72
N ASN A 536 -6.17 -29.20 3.28
CA ASN A 536 -7.38 -28.80 2.57
C ASN A 536 -7.92 -27.53 3.22
N TRP A 537 -7.86 -26.41 2.52
CA TRP A 537 -8.38 -25.12 2.99
C TRP A 537 -9.68 -24.79 2.28
N THR A 538 -10.69 -24.34 3.00
CA THR A 538 -12.03 -24.09 2.45
C THR A 538 -12.32 -22.60 2.36
N ILE A 539 -12.72 -22.12 1.18
CA ILE A 539 -13.24 -20.76 0.98
C ILE A 539 -14.74 -20.83 0.70
N ARG A 540 -15.56 -20.19 1.53
CA ARG A 540 -17.03 -20.13 1.38
C ARG A 540 -17.49 -18.77 0.89
N PHE A 541 -18.46 -18.75 -0.02
CA PHE A 541 -18.95 -17.51 -0.63
C PHE A 541 -20.40 -17.65 -1.13
N ASP A 542 -21.23 -16.64 -0.85
CA ASP A 542 -22.65 -16.61 -1.23
C ASP A 542 -22.88 -15.89 -2.57
N LEU A 543 -23.66 -16.52 -3.47
CA LEU A 543 -24.07 -15.94 -4.76
C LEU A 543 -25.59 -15.82 -4.87
N GLY A 544 -26.10 -14.69 -5.38
CA GLY A 544 -27.52 -14.55 -5.71
C GLY A 544 -27.84 -14.94 -7.17
N ALA A 545 -29.12 -15.10 -7.53
CA ALA A 545 -29.54 -15.37 -8.91
C ALA A 545 -28.99 -14.39 -9.95
N ASN A 546 -28.81 -13.11 -9.58
CA ASN A 546 -28.20 -12.10 -10.43
C ASN A 546 -26.71 -12.33 -10.67
N ASP A 547 -25.99 -12.94 -9.72
CA ASP A 547 -24.56 -13.20 -9.81
C ASP A 547 -24.21 -14.29 -10.83
N LEU A 548 -25.15 -15.19 -11.10
CA LEU A 548 -25.07 -16.28 -12.07
C LEU A 548 -25.69 -15.92 -13.44
N ARG A 549 -26.34 -14.76 -13.55
CA ARG A 549 -27.19 -14.45 -14.70
C ARG A 549 -26.35 -14.10 -15.92
N ASN A 550 -26.55 -14.86 -17.00
CA ASN A 550 -25.80 -14.78 -18.26
C ASN A 550 -24.29 -15.13 -18.15
N ALA A 551 -23.83 -15.68 -17.03
CA ALA A 551 -22.48 -16.21 -16.91
C ALA A 551 -22.35 -17.55 -17.67
N SER A 552 -21.31 -17.70 -18.49
CA SER A 552 -20.96 -18.97 -19.16
C SER A 552 -19.85 -19.72 -18.43
N THR A 553 -18.87 -18.96 -17.95
CA THR A 553 -17.62 -19.41 -17.35
C THR A 553 -17.45 -18.69 -16.01
N GLY A 554 -16.96 -19.39 -15.00
CA GLY A 554 -16.35 -18.80 -13.82
C GLY A 554 -14.86 -19.12 -13.81
N THR A 555 -14.07 -18.25 -13.21
CA THR A 555 -12.61 -18.41 -13.12
C THR A 555 -12.18 -18.08 -11.70
N LEU A 556 -11.37 -18.95 -11.10
CA LEU A 556 -10.61 -18.64 -9.91
C LEU A 556 -9.15 -18.43 -10.33
N THR A 557 -8.68 -17.18 -10.35
CA THR A 557 -7.24 -16.89 -10.40
C THR A 557 -6.66 -17.21 -9.02
N VAL A 558 -5.55 -17.93 -8.95
CA VAL A 558 -4.75 -18.10 -7.73
C VAL A 558 -3.33 -17.64 -8.03
N GLN A 559 -2.87 -16.61 -7.34
CA GLN A 559 -1.48 -16.18 -7.38
C GLN A 559 -0.77 -16.63 -6.09
N PHE A 560 0.46 -17.15 -6.22
CA PHE A 560 1.29 -17.54 -5.09
C PHE A 560 2.45 -16.57 -4.91
N ALA A 561 2.69 -16.11 -3.69
CA ALA A 561 3.95 -15.49 -3.29
C ALA A 561 5.10 -16.50 -3.21
N GLY A 562 4.80 -17.79 -3.00
CA GLY A 562 5.81 -18.85 -3.02
C GLY A 562 5.30 -20.28 -2.93
N VAL A 563 6.15 -21.24 -3.31
CA VAL A 563 5.87 -22.69 -3.25
C VAL A 563 7.12 -23.47 -2.89
N LYS A 564 7.03 -24.43 -1.96
CA LYS A 564 8.02 -25.49 -1.75
C LYS A 564 7.46 -26.83 -2.22
N THR A 565 7.99 -27.36 -3.32
CA THR A 565 7.73 -28.75 -3.77
C THR A 565 8.72 -29.73 -3.11
N ALA A 566 8.56 -31.04 -3.34
CA ALA A 566 9.50 -32.01 -2.77
C ALA A 566 10.89 -31.99 -3.44
N ASN A 567 11.09 -31.19 -4.49
CA ASN A 567 12.42 -30.95 -5.06
C ASN A 567 13.26 -29.97 -4.22
N GLY A 568 12.68 -29.35 -3.18
CA GLY A 568 13.38 -28.44 -2.28
C GLY A 568 13.90 -27.20 -3.03
N ASN A 569 15.20 -26.94 -2.92
CA ASN A 569 15.86 -25.83 -3.64
C ASN A 569 16.64 -26.30 -4.89
N ASN A 570 16.45 -27.56 -5.33
CA ASN A 570 17.05 -28.07 -6.56
C ASN A 570 16.19 -27.67 -7.77
N LYS A 571 16.80 -27.05 -8.79
CA LYS A 571 16.11 -26.54 -9.99
C LYS A 571 16.26 -27.44 -11.23
N TRP A 572 17.42 -28.11 -11.37
CA TRP A 572 17.82 -28.75 -12.64
C TRP A 572 17.45 -30.22 -12.75
N ALA A 573 17.62 -30.98 -11.66
CA ALA A 573 17.37 -32.41 -11.64
C ALA A 573 16.10 -32.72 -10.84
N GLU A 574 15.39 -33.78 -11.22
CA GLU A 574 14.41 -34.38 -10.32
C GLU A 574 15.13 -35.18 -9.23
N LEU A 575 14.67 -35.09 -7.99
CA LEU A 575 15.22 -35.89 -6.90
C LEU A 575 14.70 -37.35 -7.02
N PRO A 576 15.57 -38.37 -7.13
CA PRO A 576 15.11 -39.74 -7.32
C PRO A 576 14.27 -40.25 -6.15
N ASN A 577 13.08 -40.76 -6.47
CA ASN A 577 12.06 -41.26 -5.53
C ASN A 577 11.29 -40.18 -4.74
N GLU A 578 11.34 -38.90 -5.13
CA GLU A 578 10.50 -37.84 -4.54
C GLU A 578 9.21 -37.65 -5.37
N PRO A 579 8.05 -38.20 -4.96
CA PRO A 579 6.85 -38.25 -5.80
C PRO A 579 6.18 -36.87 -6.02
N TYR A 580 6.50 -35.88 -5.19
CA TYR A 580 5.97 -34.51 -5.26
C TYR A 580 7.02 -33.49 -5.73
N SER A 581 8.05 -33.92 -6.47
CA SER A 581 9.04 -33.01 -7.07
C SER A 581 8.36 -31.94 -7.92
N ASN A 582 7.38 -32.34 -8.73
CA ASN A 582 6.34 -31.42 -9.24
C ASN A 582 5.12 -31.61 -8.33
N LEU A 583 4.55 -30.53 -7.80
CA LEU A 583 3.55 -30.57 -6.73
C LEU A 583 2.14 -30.41 -7.32
N PRO A 584 1.26 -31.43 -7.22
CA PRO A 584 -0.14 -31.27 -7.57
C PRO A 584 -0.85 -30.35 -6.56
N TYR A 585 -1.63 -29.41 -7.06
CA TYR A 585 -2.50 -28.53 -6.30
C TYR A 585 -3.90 -28.58 -6.92
N THR A 586 -4.87 -29.09 -6.16
CA THR A 586 -6.22 -29.38 -6.66
C THR A 586 -7.22 -28.37 -6.12
N VAL A 587 -8.02 -27.79 -7.01
CA VAL A 587 -9.18 -26.96 -6.64
C VAL A 587 -10.45 -27.77 -6.89
N ALA A 588 -11.27 -27.92 -5.86
CA ALA A 588 -12.62 -28.46 -5.99
C ALA A 588 -13.67 -27.38 -5.69
N LEU A 589 -14.76 -27.35 -6.47
CA LEU A 589 -15.90 -26.44 -6.31
C LEU A 589 -17.15 -27.26 -5.96
N ASN A 590 -17.85 -26.92 -4.88
CA ASN A 590 -19.09 -27.58 -4.45
C ASN A 590 -18.96 -29.13 -4.39
N GLY A 591 -17.82 -29.63 -3.90
CA GLY A 591 -17.53 -31.06 -3.81
C GLY A 591 -17.20 -31.76 -5.14
N LYS A 592 -16.75 -31.03 -6.16
CA LYS A 592 -16.26 -31.59 -7.44
C LYS A 592 -14.97 -30.91 -7.88
N ASP A 593 -13.98 -31.70 -8.27
CA ASP A 593 -12.72 -31.20 -8.82
C ASP A 593 -12.98 -30.32 -10.05
N VAL A 594 -12.34 -29.14 -10.08
CA VAL A 594 -12.27 -28.24 -11.24
C VAL A 594 -11.08 -28.63 -12.10
N GLU A 595 -9.90 -28.57 -11.51
CA GLU A 595 -8.61 -28.91 -12.14
C GLU A 595 -7.58 -29.23 -11.05
N THR A 596 -6.55 -30.01 -11.42
CA THR A 596 -5.33 -30.15 -10.62
C THR A 596 -4.17 -29.53 -11.38
N TRP A 597 -3.70 -28.38 -10.90
CA TRP A 597 -2.52 -27.71 -11.41
C TRP A 597 -1.27 -28.44 -10.93
N VAL A 598 -0.36 -28.79 -11.84
CA VAL A 598 0.91 -29.46 -11.49
C VAL A 598 2.03 -28.42 -11.46
N ILE A 599 2.32 -27.90 -10.28
CA ILE A 599 3.32 -26.87 -10.05
C ILE A 599 4.71 -27.45 -10.34
N PRO A 600 5.49 -26.91 -11.29
CA PRO A 600 6.73 -27.53 -11.74
C PRO A 600 7.86 -27.31 -10.72
N LYS A 601 8.72 -28.33 -10.55
CA LYS A 601 9.87 -28.33 -9.62
C LYS A 601 10.77 -27.11 -9.68
N ILE A 602 10.89 -26.47 -10.84
CA ILE A 602 11.71 -25.28 -11.05
C ILE A 602 11.19 -24.04 -10.30
N ARG A 603 9.91 -24.02 -9.90
CA ARG A 603 9.32 -22.96 -9.05
C ARG A 603 9.59 -23.15 -7.55
N SER A 604 10.16 -24.28 -7.14
CA SER A 604 10.29 -24.64 -5.72
C SER A 604 11.32 -23.77 -4.97
N GLY A 605 10.95 -23.28 -3.78
CA GLY A 605 11.78 -22.50 -2.88
C GLY A 605 11.33 -22.59 -1.42
N SER A 606 12.27 -22.81 -0.50
CA SER A 606 11.97 -23.02 0.93
C SER A 606 11.81 -21.69 1.71
N CYS A 607 10.88 -20.82 1.32
CA CYS A 607 10.69 -19.46 1.87
C CYS A 607 10.08 -19.41 3.29
N GLY A 608 8.81 -19.78 3.47
CA GLY A 608 8.10 -19.68 4.75
C GLY A 608 8.80 -20.31 5.97
N VAL A 609 9.58 -21.38 5.78
CA VAL A 609 10.36 -22.06 6.86
C VAL A 609 11.74 -21.43 7.13
N ARG A 610 12.13 -20.48 6.29
CA ARG A 610 13.34 -19.64 6.39
C ARG A 610 12.96 -18.16 6.51
N SER A 611 11.88 -17.86 7.22
CA SER A 611 11.50 -16.49 7.54
C SER A 611 11.28 -15.60 6.30
N GLY A 612 10.53 -16.10 5.31
CA GLY A 612 10.17 -15.35 4.10
C GLY A 612 8.69 -15.42 3.74
N VAL A 613 8.09 -14.25 3.49
CA VAL A 613 6.74 -14.09 2.91
C VAL A 613 6.76 -13.96 1.38
N ILE A 614 7.90 -13.58 0.78
CA ILE A 614 8.12 -13.51 -0.68
C ILE A 614 9.05 -14.65 -1.11
N CYS A 615 8.83 -15.18 -2.31
CA CYS A 615 9.57 -16.27 -2.93
C CYS A 615 9.58 -16.08 -4.47
N GLN A 616 9.54 -17.17 -5.26
CA GLN A 616 9.15 -17.05 -6.66
C GLN A 616 7.62 -16.90 -6.80
N ASN A 617 7.18 -15.76 -7.31
CA ASN A 617 5.79 -15.44 -7.60
C ASN A 617 5.34 -15.93 -8.97
N PHE A 618 4.13 -16.48 -9.05
CA PHE A 618 3.45 -16.89 -10.30
C PHE A 618 1.99 -17.27 -10.00
N ASP A 619 1.15 -17.28 -11.02
CA ASP A 619 -0.29 -17.55 -10.93
C ASP A 619 -0.76 -18.73 -11.79
N HIS A 620 -2.03 -19.10 -11.61
CA HIS A 620 -2.80 -19.97 -12.50
C HIS A 620 -4.30 -19.64 -12.45
N LYS A 621 -5.00 -19.84 -13.57
CA LYS A 621 -6.45 -19.61 -13.71
C LYS A 621 -7.23 -20.91 -13.83
N PHE A 622 -7.97 -21.25 -12.78
CA PHE A 622 -8.88 -22.39 -12.75
C PHE A 622 -10.21 -22.00 -13.40
N GLU A 623 -10.38 -22.27 -14.70
CA GLU A 623 -11.64 -22.01 -15.42
C GLU A 623 -12.63 -23.18 -15.32
N PHE A 624 -13.91 -22.86 -15.11
CA PHE A 624 -14.98 -23.86 -15.00
C PHE A 624 -16.30 -23.34 -15.60
N PRO A 625 -17.23 -24.22 -16.03
CA PRO A 625 -18.55 -23.80 -16.47
C PRO A 625 -19.32 -23.13 -15.32
N ALA A 626 -19.91 -21.95 -15.55
CA ALA A 626 -20.61 -21.20 -14.50
C ALA A 626 -21.76 -21.98 -13.84
N GLY A 627 -22.35 -22.96 -14.54
CA GLY A 627 -23.34 -23.89 -14.00
C GLY A 627 -22.81 -24.91 -12.96
N ALA A 628 -21.52 -24.87 -12.59
CA ALA A 628 -20.98 -25.54 -11.41
C ALA A 628 -21.21 -24.73 -10.12
N LEU A 629 -21.52 -23.44 -10.24
CA LEU A 629 -21.97 -22.58 -9.16
C LEU A 629 -23.49 -22.72 -8.95
N LYS A 630 -23.96 -22.41 -7.75
CA LYS A 630 -25.38 -22.42 -7.35
C LYS A 630 -25.75 -21.13 -6.62
N GLU A 631 -27.04 -20.82 -6.54
CA GLU A 631 -27.52 -19.71 -5.69
C GLU A 631 -27.44 -20.12 -4.20
N GLY A 632 -27.06 -19.18 -3.34
CA GLY A 632 -26.63 -19.43 -1.96
C GLY A 632 -25.14 -19.78 -1.84
N THR A 633 -24.78 -20.49 -0.77
CA THR A 633 -23.40 -20.74 -0.35
C THR A 633 -22.66 -21.74 -1.22
N ASN A 634 -21.67 -21.26 -1.97
CA ASN A 634 -20.70 -22.06 -2.70
C ASN A 634 -19.44 -22.25 -1.83
N GLU A 635 -18.66 -23.29 -2.13
CA GLU A 635 -17.39 -23.53 -1.47
C GLU A 635 -16.33 -23.96 -2.49
N PHE A 636 -15.14 -23.37 -2.39
CA PHE A 636 -13.92 -23.94 -2.97
C PHE A 636 -13.15 -24.68 -1.88
N VAL A 637 -12.59 -25.84 -2.21
CA VAL A 637 -11.59 -26.53 -1.39
C VAL A 637 -10.26 -26.50 -2.14
N LEU A 638 -9.31 -25.76 -1.60
CA LEU A 638 -7.94 -25.63 -2.06
C LEU A 638 -7.14 -26.77 -1.42
N SER A 639 -6.60 -27.69 -2.21
CA SER A 639 -6.08 -28.97 -1.70
C SER A 639 -4.63 -29.21 -2.13
N LEU A 640 -3.75 -29.36 -1.15
CA LEU A 640 -2.43 -29.97 -1.31
C LEU A 640 -2.53 -31.49 -1.11
N PRO A 641 -1.61 -32.30 -1.65
CA PRO A 641 -1.69 -33.75 -1.51
C PRO A 641 -1.37 -34.12 -0.06
N PHE A 642 -2.24 -34.91 0.57
CA PHE A 642 -2.10 -35.34 1.96
C PHE A 642 -0.72 -35.98 2.21
N ASN A 643 0.00 -35.47 3.22
CA ASN A 643 1.35 -35.91 3.57
C ASN A 643 2.35 -35.86 2.39
N ALA A 644 2.25 -34.82 1.55
CA ALA A 644 3.26 -34.55 0.53
C ALA A 644 4.56 -34.05 1.17
N THR A 645 5.53 -34.96 1.29
CA THR A 645 6.81 -34.72 1.97
C THR A 645 8.01 -34.95 1.06
N ASN A 646 9.18 -34.45 1.47
CA ASN A 646 10.48 -34.69 0.88
C ASN A 646 11.50 -35.22 1.89
N LYS A 647 12.50 -35.97 1.42
CA LYS A 647 13.70 -36.24 2.20
C LYS A 647 14.54 -34.97 2.32
N GLU A 648 14.33 -34.23 3.39
CA GLU A 648 15.16 -33.07 3.70
C GLU A 648 16.57 -33.49 4.18
N THR A 649 17.57 -32.69 3.82
CA THR A 649 19.00 -32.95 4.11
C THR A 649 19.65 -31.87 4.96
N ALA A 650 19.05 -30.68 5.02
CA ALA A 650 19.25 -29.75 6.12
C ALA A 650 18.42 -30.17 7.34
N LEU A 651 18.64 -29.52 8.48
CA LEU A 651 17.69 -29.55 9.59
C LEU A 651 16.56 -28.55 9.28
N LEU A 652 15.68 -28.89 8.34
CA LEU A 652 14.50 -28.12 7.90
C LEU A 652 13.30 -29.07 7.77
N PRO A 653 12.05 -28.58 7.87
CA PRO A 653 10.88 -29.44 7.77
C PRO A 653 10.69 -30.00 6.35
N GLY A 654 10.53 -31.32 6.27
CA GLY A 654 10.35 -32.08 5.03
C GLY A 654 8.94 -32.02 4.43
N THR A 655 8.15 -30.99 4.72
CA THR A 655 6.78 -30.82 4.16
C THR A 655 6.80 -29.98 2.89
N THR A 656 5.83 -30.19 1.99
CA THR A 656 5.54 -29.27 0.88
C THR A 656 4.49 -28.24 1.27
N TYR A 657 4.55 -27.05 0.69
CA TYR A 657 3.63 -25.96 1.02
C TYR A 657 3.52 -24.91 -0.09
N VAL A 658 2.47 -24.09 -0.01
CA VAL A 658 2.29 -22.87 -0.81
C VAL A 658 2.08 -21.66 0.10
N GLN A 659 2.35 -20.47 -0.43
CA GLN A 659 2.14 -19.17 0.20
C GLN A 659 1.38 -18.32 -0.81
N TYR A 660 0.22 -17.79 -0.43
CA TYR A 660 -0.67 -17.06 -1.35
C TYR A 660 -0.19 -15.62 -1.57
N ASP A 661 -0.59 -15.03 -2.70
CA ASP A 661 -0.49 -13.59 -3.00
C ASP A 661 -1.93 -13.03 -2.86
N ALA A 662 -2.77 -13.05 -3.90
CA ALA A 662 -4.17 -12.65 -3.76
C ALA A 662 -5.20 -13.31 -4.69
N LEU A 663 -6.48 -13.00 -4.42
CA LEU A 663 -7.72 -13.31 -5.18
C LEU A 663 -8.45 -11.95 -5.55
N SER A 664 -9.78 -11.68 -5.64
CA SER A 664 -10.28 -10.28 -5.95
C SER A 664 -11.70 -9.79 -5.47
N ASP A 665 -11.86 -8.77 -4.55
CA ASP A 665 -12.93 -8.73 -3.50
C ASP A 665 -14.14 -7.82 -3.58
N VAL A 666 -14.02 -6.55 -3.17
CA VAL A 666 -15.09 -5.83 -2.45
C VAL A 666 -16.47 -6.07 -3.08
N PRO A 667 -17.42 -6.71 -2.37
CA PRO A 667 -18.57 -7.34 -3.00
C PRO A 667 -19.54 -6.30 -3.54
N GLY A 668 -20.02 -6.50 -4.77
CA GLY A 668 -20.93 -5.54 -5.41
C GLY A 668 -21.58 -6.04 -6.70
N PRO A 669 -22.55 -5.29 -7.24
CA PRO A 669 -23.23 -5.62 -8.49
C PRO A 669 -22.28 -5.65 -9.69
N LEU A 670 -22.51 -6.59 -10.62
CA LEU A 670 -21.72 -6.75 -11.87
C LEU A 670 -21.46 -5.45 -12.62
N LEU A 671 -22.49 -4.61 -12.81
CA LEU A 671 -22.35 -3.37 -13.56
C LEU A 671 -21.60 -2.30 -12.75
N ALA A 672 -21.61 -2.39 -11.41
CA ALA A 672 -20.95 -1.45 -10.53
C ALA A 672 -19.43 -1.67 -10.53
N SER A 673 -18.98 -2.92 -10.43
CA SER A 673 -17.55 -3.26 -10.35
C SER A 673 -16.73 -2.93 -11.61
N VAL A 674 -17.38 -2.54 -12.71
CA VAL A 674 -16.73 -2.17 -13.98
C VAL A 674 -17.21 -0.82 -14.53
N SER A 675 -18.21 -0.18 -13.90
CA SER A 675 -18.73 1.08 -14.42
C SER A 675 -19.66 1.85 -13.48
N ARG A 676 -19.35 3.14 -13.35
CA ARG A 676 -20.28 4.18 -12.87
C ARG A 676 -21.59 4.31 -13.68
N LEU A 677 -21.78 3.59 -14.79
CA LEU A 677 -23.08 3.44 -15.45
C LEU A 677 -24.12 2.76 -14.55
N TRP A 678 -23.72 1.91 -13.60
CA TRP A 678 -24.64 1.30 -12.64
C TRP A 678 -25.33 2.34 -11.74
N HIS A 679 -24.56 3.33 -11.25
CA HIS A 679 -25.12 4.48 -10.54
C HIS A 679 -26.13 5.25 -11.41
N VAL A 680 -25.81 5.47 -12.69
CA VAL A 680 -26.69 6.18 -13.63
C VAL A 680 -27.99 5.40 -13.88
N TYR A 681 -27.91 4.08 -14.03
CA TYR A 681 -29.07 3.20 -14.21
C TYR A 681 -30.05 3.29 -13.04
N HIS A 682 -29.59 3.07 -11.81
CA HIS A 682 -30.46 3.15 -10.62
C HIS A 682 -30.91 4.58 -10.26
N PHE A 683 -30.14 5.61 -10.67
CA PHE A 683 -30.59 6.99 -10.57
C PHE A 683 -31.76 7.27 -11.54
N ILE A 684 -31.71 6.76 -12.77
CA ILE A 684 -32.79 6.88 -13.76
C ILE A 684 -34.05 6.09 -13.34
N LEU A 685 -33.88 4.95 -12.67
CA LEU A 685 -35.01 4.20 -12.07
C LEU A 685 -35.58 4.88 -10.81
N GLY A 686 -34.81 5.74 -10.14
CA GLY A 686 -35.19 6.37 -8.87
C GLY A 686 -35.11 5.45 -7.65
N ASP A 687 -34.47 4.28 -7.76
CA ASP A 687 -34.43 3.25 -6.71
C ASP A 687 -33.06 3.08 -6.03
N GLN A 688 -32.02 3.77 -6.50
CA GLN A 688 -30.62 3.66 -6.06
C GLN A 688 -30.42 3.48 -4.55
N MET A 689 -31.02 4.32 -3.71
CA MET A 689 -30.80 4.26 -2.26
C MET A 689 -31.51 3.05 -1.61
N VAL A 690 -32.61 2.58 -2.21
CA VAL A 690 -33.30 1.35 -1.80
C VAL A 690 -32.45 0.13 -2.19
N GLU A 691 -31.78 0.17 -3.34
CA GLU A 691 -30.81 -0.86 -3.73
C GLU A 691 -29.59 -0.86 -2.80
N PHE A 692 -29.07 0.31 -2.39
CA PHE A 692 -27.96 0.38 -1.43
C PHE A 692 -28.33 -0.27 -0.09
N VAL A 693 -29.55 -0.04 0.42
CA VAL A 693 -30.04 -0.71 1.63
C VAL A 693 -30.09 -2.24 1.45
N LYS A 694 -30.55 -2.74 0.30
CA LYS A 694 -30.54 -4.19 -0.01
C LYS A 694 -29.12 -4.75 -0.11
N LEU A 695 -28.17 -3.99 -0.66
CA LEU A 695 -26.80 -4.46 -0.84
C LEU A 695 -26.06 -4.50 0.49
N HIS A 696 -26.20 -3.49 1.36
CA HIS A 696 -25.66 -3.56 2.72
C HIS A 696 -26.36 -4.64 3.57
N ASP A 697 -27.65 -4.90 3.36
CA ASP A 697 -28.36 -6.05 3.97
C ASP A 697 -27.82 -7.42 3.50
N LYS A 698 -27.21 -7.51 2.30
CA LYS A 698 -26.66 -8.75 1.70
C LYS A 698 -25.15 -8.93 1.95
N HIS A 699 -24.40 -7.83 1.99
CA HIS A 699 -22.94 -7.80 1.87
C HIS A 699 -22.24 -7.07 3.04
N GLY A 700 -22.97 -6.70 4.10
CA GLY A 700 -22.39 -6.09 5.29
C GLY A 700 -21.99 -4.62 5.10
N HIS A 701 -20.92 -4.20 5.76
CA HIS A 701 -20.61 -2.78 5.90
C HIS A 701 -19.92 -2.12 4.71
N PHE A 702 -19.40 -2.91 3.76
CA PHE A 702 -18.56 -2.46 2.65
C PHE A 702 -19.04 -3.06 1.33
N VAL A 703 -19.55 -2.23 0.43
CA VAL A 703 -20.18 -2.66 -0.84
C VAL A 703 -19.57 -1.92 -2.01
N ARG A 704 -19.07 -2.61 -3.03
CA ARG A 704 -18.56 -1.94 -4.25
C ARG A 704 -19.72 -1.39 -5.08
N ILE A 705 -19.67 -0.09 -5.36
CA ILE A 705 -20.69 0.68 -6.08
C ILE A 705 -20.15 1.37 -7.35
N ALA A 706 -18.82 1.52 -7.45
CA ALA A 706 -18.12 1.76 -8.72
C ALA A 706 -16.83 0.93 -8.79
N ASP A 707 -16.20 0.95 -9.95
CA ASP A 707 -14.83 0.51 -10.22
C ASP A 707 -13.83 0.98 -9.13
N ASP A 708 -13.91 2.25 -8.72
CA ASP A 708 -13.05 2.90 -7.72
C ASP A 708 -13.75 3.22 -6.38
N GLU A 709 -15.03 2.83 -6.19
CA GLU A 709 -15.88 3.32 -5.09
C GLU A 709 -16.55 2.23 -4.26
N VAL A 710 -16.35 2.31 -2.94
CA VAL A 710 -16.95 1.46 -1.91
C VAL A 710 -17.95 2.28 -1.09
N SER A 711 -19.19 1.80 -1.00
CA SER A 711 -20.18 2.32 -0.07
C SER A 711 -19.92 1.79 1.34
N VAL A 712 -19.95 2.69 2.32
CA VAL A 712 -19.60 2.41 3.72
C VAL A 712 -20.80 2.67 4.62
N SER A 713 -21.13 1.70 5.48
CA SER A 713 -22.13 1.84 6.55
C SER A 713 -21.58 1.61 7.97
N HIS A 714 -20.31 1.24 8.11
CA HIS A 714 -19.70 0.92 9.41
C HIS A 714 -19.77 2.10 10.40
N PRO A 715 -20.12 1.87 11.69
CA PRO A 715 -20.24 2.94 12.70
C PRO A 715 -19.00 3.82 12.87
N ASP A 716 -17.80 3.25 12.75
CA ASP A 716 -16.53 3.97 12.98
C ASP A 716 -16.02 4.75 11.76
N GLY A 717 -16.69 4.68 10.60
CA GLY A 717 -16.23 5.32 9.36
C GLY A 717 -16.07 6.84 9.42
N GLY A 718 -16.71 7.48 10.40
CA GLY A 718 -16.56 8.90 10.71
C GLY A 718 -17.18 9.85 9.68
N TYR A 719 -17.89 10.88 10.15
CA TYR A 719 -18.62 11.81 9.27
C TYR A 719 -17.70 12.94 8.76
N TRP A 720 -16.64 12.53 8.09
CA TRP A 720 -15.66 13.38 7.44
C TRP A 720 -16.22 13.89 6.10
N TYR A 721 -16.12 15.21 5.84
CA TYR A 721 -16.81 15.84 4.70
C TYR A 721 -15.89 16.72 3.86
N ALA A 722 -15.43 16.17 2.74
CA ALA A 722 -14.89 16.94 1.61
C ALA A 722 -16.01 17.40 0.66
N GLY A 723 -15.89 18.59 0.07
CA GLY A 723 -16.91 19.20 -0.78
C GLY A 723 -17.02 18.60 -2.19
N VAL A 724 -18.14 18.87 -2.87
CA VAL A 724 -18.29 18.61 -4.31
C VAL A 724 -17.44 19.62 -5.06
N ARG A 725 -16.23 19.24 -5.50
CA ARG A 725 -15.29 20.16 -6.16
C ARG A 725 -15.87 20.71 -7.46
N ASN A 726 -16.38 21.94 -7.41
CA ASN A 726 -16.64 22.73 -8.60
C ASN A 726 -15.28 23.10 -9.24
N PRO A 727 -15.01 22.73 -10.51
CA PRO A 727 -13.76 23.10 -11.19
C PRO A 727 -13.69 24.59 -11.57
N ASP A 728 -14.84 25.27 -11.66
CA ASP A 728 -14.90 26.70 -11.90
C ASP A 728 -14.54 27.47 -10.62
N TYR A 729 -13.29 27.94 -10.58
CA TYR A 729 -12.68 28.69 -9.48
C TYR A 729 -13.46 29.95 -9.06
N ARG A 730 -14.47 30.37 -9.84
CA ARG A 730 -15.36 31.49 -9.51
C ARG A 730 -16.44 31.14 -8.50
N PHE A 731 -16.67 29.85 -8.19
CA PHE A 731 -17.72 29.38 -7.28
C PHE A 731 -17.16 28.69 -6.02
N ILE A 732 -16.14 29.28 -5.40
CA ILE A 732 -15.51 28.78 -4.16
C ILE A 732 -16.33 29.16 -2.93
N ALA A 733 -16.89 28.14 -2.25
CA ALA A 733 -17.68 28.22 -1.03
C ALA A 733 -17.42 26.95 -0.16
N PRO A 734 -17.85 26.88 1.12
CA PRO A 734 -17.61 25.72 1.98
C PRO A 734 -18.04 24.35 1.42
N PHE A 735 -19.06 24.32 0.56
CA PHE A 735 -19.54 23.10 -0.10
C PHE A 735 -18.66 22.65 -1.29
N THR A 736 -17.88 23.55 -1.89
CA THR A 736 -17.08 23.29 -3.09
C THR A 736 -15.58 23.15 -2.84
N VAL A 737 -15.12 23.39 -1.61
CA VAL A 737 -13.73 23.19 -1.17
C VAL A 737 -13.50 21.74 -0.72
N THR A 738 -12.39 21.13 -1.18
CA THR A 738 -11.99 19.75 -0.83
C THR A 738 -10.96 19.65 0.28
N ASP A 739 -10.12 20.67 0.52
CA ASP A 739 -9.22 20.70 1.67
C ASP A 739 -10.04 20.88 2.97
N PRO A 740 -9.96 19.95 3.94
CA PRO A 740 -10.69 20.08 5.21
C PRO A 740 -10.35 21.35 5.99
N LYS A 741 -9.10 21.83 5.93
CA LYS A 741 -8.66 23.02 6.70
C LYS A 741 -9.29 24.29 6.12
N ALA A 742 -9.08 24.57 4.83
CA ALA A 742 -9.69 25.69 4.14
C ALA A 742 -11.23 25.64 4.18
N LYS A 743 -11.85 24.44 4.11
CA LYS A 743 -13.29 24.26 4.30
C LYS A 743 -13.74 24.69 5.70
N MET A 744 -13.08 24.21 6.76
CA MET A 744 -13.40 24.56 8.14
C MET A 744 -13.26 26.06 8.38
N GLU A 745 -12.16 26.66 7.91
CA GLU A 745 -11.91 28.10 8.05
C GLU A 745 -12.95 28.95 7.31
N LEU A 746 -13.26 28.62 6.05
CA LEU A 746 -14.26 29.32 5.25
C LEU A 746 -15.67 29.17 5.84
N SER A 747 -16.00 27.98 6.38
CA SER A 747 -17.25 27.75 7.12
C SER A 747 -17.33 28.65 8.36
N LYS A 748 -16.26 28.73 9.14
CA LYS A 748 -16.18 29.53 10.37
C LYS A 748 -16.28 31.04 10.13
N MET A 749 -15.79 31.55 9.01
CA MET A 749 -15.95 32.97 8.64
C MET A 749 -17.39 33.29 8.22
N LEU A 750 -18.08 32.36 7.55
CA LEU A 750 -19.43 32.55 7.01
C LEU A 750 -20.56 32.11 7.98
N SER A 751 -20.23 31.47 9.11
CA SER A 751 -21.20 30.92 10.06
C SER A 751 -21.95 31.96 10.89
N SER A 752 -21.46 33.21 10.95
CA SER A 752 -22.02 34.27 11.80
C SER A 752 -23.46 34.64 11.48
N GLY A 753 -23.88 34.57 10.21
CA GLY A 753 -25.27 34.78 9.82
C GLY A 753 -26.22 33.68 10.30
N PHE A 754 -25.70 32.45 10.47
CA PHE A 754 -26.50 31.27 10.82
C PHE A 754 -26.74 31.09 12.33
N THR A 755 -26.36 32.06 13.17
CA THR A 755 -26.70 32.01 14.60
C THR A 755 -28.21 32.20 14.78
N LEU A 756 -28.81 31.46 15.71
CA LEU A 756 -30.26 31.51 15.98
C LEU A 756 -30.77 32.94 16.26
N SER A 757 -29.97 33.77 16.94
CA SER A 757 -30.25 35.19 17.23
C SER A 757 -30.33 36.10 16.00
N ASN A 758 -29.82 35.65 14.85
CA ASN A 758 -29.87 36.38 13.57
C ASN A 758 -31.01 35.85 12.71
N ILE A 759 -31.18 34.52 12.64
CA ILE A 759 -32.31 33.88 11.94
C ILE A 759 -33.66 34.32 12.52
N LEU A 760 -33.77 34.45 13.85
CA LEU A 760 -35.01 34.92 14.49
C LEU A 760 -35.36 36.39 14.20
N GLN A 761 -34.44 37.20 13.65
CA GLN A 761 -34.78 38.55 13.19
C GLN A 761 -35.69 38.53 11.94
N SER A 762 -35.73 37.38 11.25
CA SER A 762 -36.66 37.12 10.14
C SER A 762 -37.98 36.46 10.58
N GLU A 763 -38.27 36.23 11.87
CA GLU A 763 -39.45 35.46 12.31
C GLU A 763 -40.77 36.05 11.80
N GLU A 764 -40.96 37.37 11.85
CA GLU A 764 -42.16 38.03 11.27
C GLU A 764 -42.28 37.82 9.74
N ALA A 765 -41.14 37.72 9.05
CA ALA A 765 -41.11 37.48 7.60
C ALA A 765 -41.40 36.02 7.23
N VAL A 766 -40.95 35.09 8.08
CA VAL A 766 -41.30 33.67 8.02
C VAL A 766 -42.81 33.51 8.23
N ASP A 767 -43.38 34.14 9.25
CA ASP A 767 -44.81 34.07 9.58
C ASP A 767 -45.71 34.55 8.41
N ARG A 768 -45.36 35.65 7.73
CA ARG A 768 -46.08 36.13 6.54
C ARG A 768 -46.10 35.10 5.40
N THR A 769 -44.97 34.42 5.18
CA THR A 769 -44.82 33.40 4.15
C THR A 769 -45.58 32.11 4.49
N VAL A 770 -45.66 31.74 5.77
CA VAL A 770 -46.52 30.66 6.28
C VAL A 770 -48.00 31.01 6.16
N GLU A 771 -48.40 32.26 6.44
CA GLU A 771 -49.79 32.73 6.24
C GLU A 771 -50.26 32.60 4.78
N TYR A 772 -49.40 32.88 3.80
CA TYR A 772 -49.73 32.63 2.39
C TYR A 772 -49.98 31.15 2.10
N LEU A 773 -49.16 30.22 2.64
CA LEU A 773 -49.39 28.78 2.50
C LEU A 773 -50.72 28.36 3.17
N LEU A 774 -51.00 28.84 4.38
CA LEU A 774 -52.26 28.58 5.08
C LEU A 774 -53.47 29.12 4.31
N GLY A 775 -53.34 30.26 3.62
CA GLY A 775 -54.38 30.82 2.75
C GLY A 775 -54.69 29.93 1.55
N TRP A 776 -53.67 29.37 0.90
CA TRP A 776 -53.88 28.40 -0.19
C TRP A 776 -54.47 27.08 0.30
N LEU A 777 -53.96 26.53 1.41
CA LEU A 777 -54.52 25.32 2.02
C LEU A 777 -56.00 25.50 2.40
N GLY A 778 -56.36 26.65 2.97
CA GLY A 778 -57.76 27.02 3.25
C GLY A 778 -58.61 27.04 1.98
N LYS A 779 -58.18 27.76 0.94
CA LYS A 779 -58.88 27.85 -0.35
C LYS A 779 -59.11 26.49 -1.03
N TYR A 780 -58.10 25.62 -1.06
CA TYR A 780 -58.24 24.27 -1.63
C TYR A 780 -59.15 23.38 -0.77
N SER A 781 -59.09 23.51 0.55
CA SER A 781 -60.00 22.83 1.48
C SER A 781 -61.46 23.29 1.32
N GLU A 782 -61.72 24.60 1.25
CA GLU A 782 -63.06 25.16 1.05
C GLU A 782 -63.69 24.75 -0.29
N THR A 783 -62.87 24.67 -1.35
CA THR A 783 -63.31 24.27 -2.70
C THR A 783 -63.28 22.75 -2.92
N GLN A 784 -62.85 21.96 -1.92
CA GLN A 784 -62.69 20.50 -1.97
C GLN A 784 -61.88 20.03 -3.20
N GLN A 785 -60.88 20.81 -3.62
CA GLN A 785 -60.01 20.49 -4.75
C GLN A 785 -58.69 19.88 -4.26
N PRO A 786 -58.06 18.95 -5.01
CA PRO A 786 -56.71 18.49 -4.72
C PRO A 786 -55.71 19.63 -4.90
N ILE A 787 -54.67 19.65 -4.05
CA ILE A 787 -53.55 20.60 -4.12
C ILE A 787 -52.24 19.82 -4.38
N GLU A 788 -51.41 20.34 -5.27
CA GLU A 788 -50.05 19.84 -5.55
C GLU A 788 -49.12 20.31 -4.43
N LEU A 789 -49.25 19.66 -3.27
CA LEU A 789 -48.71 20.13 -1.99
C LEU A 789 -47.17 20.24 -2.00
N ASP A 790 -46.49 19.41 -2.76
CA ASP A 790 -45.04 19.46 -2.99
C ASP A 790 -44.62 20.78 -3.67
N LEU A 791 -45.34 21.22 -4.71
CA LEU A 791 -45.09 22.50 -5.38
C LEU A 791 -45.38 23.67 -4.44
N PHE A 792 -46.48 23.63 -3.69
CA PHE A 792 -46.79 24.70 -2.73
C PHE A 792 -45.78 24.77 -1.58
N LEU A 793 -45.26 23.64 -1.10
CA LEU A 793 -44.16 23.62 -0.11
C LEU A 793 -42.85 24.17 -0.70
N ARG A 794 -42.50 23.82 -1.94
CA ARG A 794 -41.35 24.42 -2.66
C ARG A 794 -41.51 25.92 -2.80
N TYR A 795 -42.67 26.40 -3.25
CA TYR A 795 -42.98 27.84 -3.37
C TYR A 795 -42.84 28.57 -2.03
N THR A 796 -43.31 27.99 -0.92
CA THR A 796 -43.13 28.52 0.43
C THR A 796 -41.64 28.62 0.77
N VAL A 797 -40.85 27.55 0.56
CA VAL A 797 -39.44 27.52 0.93
C VAL A 797 -38.58 28.46 0.07
N PHE A 798 -38.86 28.63 -1.22
CA PHE A 798 -38.17 29.62 -2.05
C PHE A 798 -38.37 31.04 -1.51
N ASP A 799 -39.59 31.42 -1.11
CA ASP A 799 -39.86 32.74 -0.53
C ASP A 799 -39.29 32.89 0.89
N LEU A 800 -39.29 31.84 1.72
CA LEU A 800 -38.63 31.84 3.04
C LEU A 800 -37.13 32.09 2.92
N LEU A 801 -36.46 31.48 1.93
CA LEU A 801 -35.04 31.73 1.65
C LEU A 801 -34.82 33.15 1.15
N GLY A 802 -35.72 33.71 0.34
CA GLY A 802 -35.66 35.11 -0.07
C GLY A 802 -35.67 36.07 1.13
N GLU A 803 -36.58 35.86 2.08
CA GLU A 803 -36.67 36.66 3.30
C GLU A 803 -35.44 36.49 4.22
N VAL A 804 -34.98 35.26 4.48
CA VAL A 804 -33.85 35.00 5.40
C VAL A 804 -32.48 35.38 4.80
N VAL A 805 -32.27 35.17 3.50
CA VAL A 805 -30.97 35.41 2.84
C VAL A 805 -30.83 36.87 2.41
N PHE A 806 -31.90 37.49 1.91
CA PHE A 806 -31.86 38.77 1.19
C PHE A 806 -32.84 39.83 1.71
N SER A 807 -33.63 39.55 2.76
CA SER A 807 -34.73 40.41 3.24
C SER A 807 -35.80 40.69 2.17
N LYS A 808 -36.03 39.75 1.24
CA LYS A 808 -36.81 39.98 0.01
C LYS A 808 -37.43 38.68 -0.53
N PRO A 809 -38.75 38.45 -0.41
CA PRO A 809 -39.41 37.29 -1.00
C PRO A 809 -39.45 37.43 -2.53
N PHE A 810 -39.44 36.32 -3.26
CA PHE A 810 -39.47 36.32 -4.73
C PHE A 810 -40.92 36.37 -5.27
N GLY A 811 -41.88 35.85 -4.50
CA GLY A 811 -43.33 35.92 -4.74
C GLY A 811 -44.00 34.59 -5.10
N PHE A 812 -43.28 33.46 -5.07
CA PHE A 812 -43.81 32.14 -5.48
C PHE A 812 -45.07 31.76 -4.72
N ILE A 813 -45.08 31.82 -3.38
CA ILE A 813 -46.25 31.38 -2.60
C ILE A 813 -47.41 32.38 -2.70
N ARG A 814 -47.09 33.68 -2.85
CA ARG A 814 -48.10 34.74 -3.04
C ARG A 814 -48.85 34.57 -4.37
N GLU A 815 -48.15 34.17 -5.43
CA GLU A 815 -48.72 34.02 -6.77
C GLU A 815 -49.16 32.58 -7.10
N GLY A 816 -48.74 31.59 -6.30
CA GLY A 816 -49.13 30.18 -6.45
C GLY A 816 -48.59 29.52 -7.72
N ARG A 817 -47.41 29.94 -8.21
CA ARG A 817 -46.86 29.54 -9.50
C ARG A 817 -45.33 29.54 -9.50
N ASP A 818 -44.73 28.77 -10.41
CA ASP A 818 -43.30 28.85 -10.71
C ASP A 818 -42.96 30.21 -11.36
N ILE A 819 -42.10 30.99 -10.70
CA ILE A 819 -41.60 32.29 -11.18
C ILE A 819 -40.28 32.06 -11.92
N GLY A 820 -40.24 32.49 -13.19
CA GLY A 820 -39.07 32.33 -14.06
C GLY A 820 -38.81 30.89 -14.52
N GLY A 821 -39.71 29.95 -14.24
CA GLY A 821 -39.47 28.52 -14.48
C GLY A 821 -38.35 27.96 -13.59
N ALA A 822 -38.16 28.52 -12.39
CA ALA A 822 -37.06 28.17 -11.51
C ALA A 822 -37.20 26.76 -10.91
N VAL A 823 -38.41 26.35 -10.52
CA VAL A 823 -38.67 24.98 -10.01
C VAL A 823 -38.55 23.96 -11.14
N ALA A 824 -39.07 24.29 -12.32
CA ALA A 824 -38.90 23.48 -13.52
C ALA A 824 -37.41 23.35 -13.92
N THR A 825 -36.63 24.43 -13.82
CA THR A 825 -35.19 24.45 -14.14
C THR A 825 -34.36 23.66 -13.12
N ALA A 826 -34.68 23.78 -11.82
CA ALA A 826 -34.03 22.99 -10.77
C ALA A 826 -34.28 21.48 -11.00
N THR A 827 -35.53 21.11 -11.28
CA THR A 827 -35.92 19.73 -11.63
C THR A 827 -35.25 19.25 -12.92
N ALA A 828 -35.20 20.07 -13.97
CA ALA A 828 -34.53 19.72 -15.22
C ALA A 828 -33.01 19.56 -15.05
N SER A 829 -32.40 20.26 -14.10
CA SER A 829 -30.95 20.22 -13.84
C SER A 829 -30.46 18.90 -13.23
N SER A 830 -31.33 17.92 -12.96
CA SER A 830 -30.95 16.59 -12.45
C SER A 830 -29.95 15.84 -13.34
N PHE A 831 -29.82 16.19 -14.64
CA PHE A 831 -28.74 15.65 -15.49
C PHE A 831 -27.34 15.93 -14.94
N THR A 832 -27.16 17.01 -14.16
CA THR A 832 -25.86 17.34 -13.55
C THR A 832 -25.38 16.27 -12.57
N VAL A 833 -26.29 15.50 -11.96
CA VAL A 833 -25.94 14.34 -11.11
C VAL A 833 -25.37 13.20 -11.96
N VAL A 834 -25.99 12.91 -13.11
CA VAL A 834 -25.52 11.89 -14.07
C VAL A 834 -24.11 12.23 -14.58
N PHE A 835 -23.87 13.49 -14.93
CA PHE A 835 -22.52 13.96 -15.27
C PHE A 835 -21.58 13.98 -14.07
N GLY A 836 -22.08 14.21 -12.85
CA GLY A 836 -21.30 14.24 -11.61
C GLY A 836 -20.50 12.97 -11.35
N TYR A 837 -21.07 11.80 -11.65
CA TYR A 837 -20.36 10.51 -11.63
C TYR A 837 -19.18 10.46 -12.61
N TYR A 838 -19.28 11.17 -13.75
CA TYR A 838 -18.21 11.29 -14.75
C TYR A 838 -17.49 12.64 -14.62
N ARG A 839 -16.85 12.87 -13.47
CA ARG A 839 -16.24 14.16 -13.08
C ARG A 839 -15.36 14.83 -14.16
N ARG A 840 -14.60 14.06 -14.97
CA ARG A 840 -13.85 14.61 -16.12
C ARG A 840 -14.78 15.18 -17.20
N LEU A 841 -15.85 14.46 -17.58
CA LEU A 841 -16.86 14.93 -18.53
C LEU A 841 -17.67 16.11 -17.96
N CYS A 842 -18.06 16.06 -16.68
CA CYS A 842 -18.74 17.18 -16.02
C CYS A 842 -17.89 18.46 -16.08
N THR A 843 -16.60 18.36 -15.80
CA THR A 843 -15.65 19.47 -15.94
C THR A 843 -15.59 19.97 -17.39
N LEU A 844 -15.30 19.08 -18.34
CA LEU A 844 -15.06 19.46 -19.74
C LEU A 844 -16.29 20.02 -20.46
N PHE A 845 -17.51 19.56 -20.12
CA PHE A 845 -18.72 19.90 -20.86
C PHE A 845 -19.75 20.75 -20.11
N LEU A 846 -19.71 20.80 -18.77
CA LEU A 846 -20.70 21.57 -17.96
C LEU A 846 -20.06 22.61 -17.05
N MET A 847 -19.03 22.25 -16.28
CA MET A 847 -18.47 23.06 -15.19
C MET A 847 -17.04 23.53 -15.48
N ASN A 848 -16.89 24.37 -16.50
CA ASN A 848 -15.64 25.01 -16.87
C ASN A 848 -15.84 26.51 -17.09
N PRO A 849 -14.75 27.31 -17.20
CA PRO A 849 -14.88 28.75 -17.36
C PRO A 849 -15.70 29.20 -18.57
N LEU A 850 -15.69 28.43 -19.68
CA LEU A 850 -16.33 28.75 -20.95
C LEU A 850 -17.85 28.53 -20.91
N THR A 851 -18.33 27.42 -20.36
CA THR A 851 -19.77 27.09 -20.32
C THR A 851 -20.56 28.08 -19.47
N THR A 852 -20.03 28.47 -18.32
CA THR A 852 -20.55 29.54 -17.47
C THR A 852 -20.49 30.90 -18.18
N TRP A 853 -19.40 31.21 -18.90
CA TRP A 853 -19.23 32.50 -19.59
C TRP A 853 -20.19 32.65 -20.79
N LEU A 854 -20.42 31.57 -21.52
CA LEU A 854 -21.38 31.48 -22.63
C LEU A 854 -22.83 31.25 -22.16
N GLN A 855 -23.07 31.16 -20.85
CA GLN A 855 -24.39 30.90 -20.24
C GLN A 855 -25.11 29.66 -20.82
N ILE A 856 -24.34 28.60 -21.12
CA ILE A 856 -24.83 27.36 -21.74
C ILE A 856 -25.66 26.52 -20.77
N LEU A 857 -25.29 26.52 -19.48
CA LEU A 857 -26.14 25.97 -18.42
C LEU A 857 -27.31 26.93 -18.16
N PRO A 858 -28.54 26.44 -17.94
CA PRO A 858 -29.69 27.28 -17.67
C PRO A 858 -29.54 27.93 -16.28
N THR A 859 -28.96 29.14 -16.25
CA THR A 859 -28.92 29.97 -15.05
C THR A 859 -30.35 30.37 -14.70
N SER A 860 -30.92 29.75 -13.66
CA SER A 860 -32.27 30.08 -13.20
C SER A 860 -32.35 31.56 -12.81
N GLN A 861 -33.53 32.17 -12.98
CA GLN A 861 -33.74 33.60 -12.69
C GLN A 861 -33.27 33.98 -11.27
N LEU A 862 -33.38 33.03 -10.32
CA LEU A 862 -32.92 33.14 -8.94
C LEU A 862 -31.41 33.45 -8.82
N LEU A 863 -30.56 32.91 -9.71
CA LEU A 863 -29.11 33.18 -9.68
C LEU A 863 -28.82 34.65 -10.03
N ASN A 864 -29.49 35.16 -11.07
CA ASN A 864 -29.37 36.56 -11.45
C ASN A 864 -29.89 37.47 -10.33
N THR A 865 -31.07 37.18 -9.77
CA THR A 865 -31.63 37.94 -8.64
C THR A 865 -30.76 37.85 -7.38
N ALA A 866 -30.09 36.73 -7.11
CA ALA A 866 -29.12 36.62 -6.01
C ALA A 866 -27.89 37.50 -6.24
N MET A 867 -27.30 37.47 -7.44
CA MET A 867 -26.15 38.30 -7.79
C MET A 867 -26.50 39.80 -7.79
N GLU A 868 -27.66 40.17 -8.33
CA GLU A 868 -28.23 41.52 -8.27
C GLU A 868 -28.40 41.98 -6.82
N THR A 869 -29.03 41.15 -5.97
CA THR A 869 -29.33 41.56 -4.58
C THR A 869 -28.07 41.63 -3.71
N VAL A 870 -27.04 40.80 -3.95
CA VAL A 870 -25.71 40.96 -3.34
C VAL A 870 -25.06 42.29 -3.79
N SER A 871 -25.16 42.64 -5.07
CA SER A 871 -24.65 43.91 -5.61
C SER A 871 -25.42 45.14 -5.09
N GLU A 872 -26.73 45.01 -4.83
CA GLU A 872 -27.52 46.04 -4.14
C GLU A 872 -27.14 46.16 -2.67
N ARG A 873 -27.04 45.05 -1.93
CA ARG A 873 -26.60 45.03 -0.52
C ARG A 873 -25.18 45.59 -0.35
N GLN A 874 -24.29 45.40 -1.31
CA GLN A 874 -22.94 45.99 -1.28
C GLN A 874 -22.96 47.54 -1.27
N LYS A 875 -23.99 48.18 -1.82
CA LYS A 875 -24.14 49.66 -1.82
C LYS A 875 -24.52 50.21 -0.45
N ASN A 876 -25.20 49.41 0.38
CA ASN A 876 -25.54 49.74 1.77
C ASN A 876 -25.71 48.45 2.59
N VAL A 877 -24.60 48.01 3.21
CA VAL A 877 -24.52 46.73 3.95
C VAL A 877 -25.43 46.74 5.18
N ASP A 878 -25.64 47.89 5.81
CA ASP A 878 -26.43 48.04 7.04
C ASP A 878 -27.93 48.32 6.80
N ALA A 879 -28.40 48.29 5.55
CA ALA A 879 -29.82 48.54 5.25
C ALA A 879 -30.77 47.48 5.86
N HIS A 880 -30.32 46.24 6.01
CA HIS A 880 -31.00 45.13 6.70
C HIS A 880 -29.94 44.21 7.34
N SER A 881 -30.35 43.34 8.28
CA SER A 881 -29.45 42.38 8.96
C SER A 881 -29.67 40.93 8.50
N ASP A 882 -29.55 40.69 7.19
CA ASP A 882 -29.66 39.36 6.58
C ASP A 882 -28.31 38.62 6.43
N LEU A 883 -28.36 37.37 5.96
CA LEU A 883 -27.17 36.55 5.75
C LEU A 883 -26.13 37.24 4.85
N VAL A 884 -26.55 37.94 3.78
CA VAL A 884 -25.63 38.68 2.91
C VAL A 884 -24.99 39.86 3.65
N ALA A 885 -25.73 40.61 4.47
CA ALA A 885 -25.16 41.65 5.33
C ALA A 885 -24.10 41.09 6.30
N HIS A 886 -24.36 39.93 6.91
CA HIS A 886 -23.40 39.24 7.78
C HIS A 886 -22.16 38.73 7.01
N TRP A 887 -22.33 38.17 5.81
CA TRP A 887 -21.22 37.71 4.97
C TRP A 887 -20.36 38.85 4.41
N LEU A 888 -20.95 39.99 4.05
CA LEU A 888 -20.20 41.18 3.64
C LEU A 888 -19.44 41.81 4.83
N LYS A 889 -19.98 41.74 6.05
CA LYS A 889 -19.25 42.13 7.28
C LYS A 889 -18.09 41.15 7.59
N ALA A 890 -18.27 39.85 7.37
CA ALA A 890 -17.18 38.87 7.45
C ALA A 890 -16.10 39.14 6.39
N MET A 891 -16.48 39.51 5.16
CA MET A 891 -15.54 39.91 4.11
C MET A 891 -14.71 41.15 4.50
N GLN A 892 -15.32 42.14 5.17
CA GLN A 892 -14.61 43.29 5.72
C GLN A 892 -13.68 42.93 6.90
N GLN A 893 -14.02 41.89 7.67
CA GLN A 893 -13.19 41.39 8.78
C GLN A 893 -12.00 40.53 8.32
N TYR A 894 -12.13 39.85 7.17
CA TYR A 894 -11.12 38.92 6.65
C TYR A 894 -10.75 39.23 5.17
N PRO A 895 -10.31 40.47 4.84
CA PRO A 895 -10.19 40.93 3.45
C PRO A 895 -9.17 40.14 2.61
N ASP A 896 -8.11 39.60 3.24
CA ASP A 896 -7.10 38.78 2.57
C ASP A 896 -7.54 37.31 2.37
N ARG A 897 -8.73 36.94 2.85
CA ARG A 897 -9.21 35.54 2.92
C ARG A 897 -10.63 35.31 2.39
N LEU A 898 -11.44 36.36 2.34
CA LEU A 898 -12.79 36.36 1.76
C LEU A 898 -12.87 37.42 0.65
N THR A 899 -13.26 36.99 -0.55
CA THR A 899 -13.53 37.88 -1.68
C THR A 899 -15.03 38.06 -1.91
N LEU A 900 -15.43 39.13 -2.61
CA LEU A 900 -16.82 39.33 -3.05
C LEU A 900 -17.34 38.13 -3.88
N GLN A 901 -16.45 37.49 -4.63
CA GLN A 901 -16.74 36.29 -5.41
C GLN A 901 -17.09 35.10 -4.51
N ASN A 902 -16.44 34.93 -3.34
CA ASN A 902 -16.86 33.93 -2.35
C ASN A 902 -18.25 34.23 -1.79
N ILE A 903 -18.60 35.51 -1.60
CA ILE A 903 -19.93 35.90 -1.08
C ILE A 903 -21.02 35.65 -2.14
N GLN A 904 -20.75 35.98 -3.40
CA GLN A 904 -21.63 35.67 -4.53
C GLN A 904 -21.80 34.16 -4.74
N ALA A 905 -20.71 33.39 -4.63
CA ALA A 905 -20.74 31.92 -4.68
C ALA A 905 -21.52 31.30 -3.50
N GLN A 906 -21.36 31.84 -2.29
CA GLN A 906 -22.11 31.39 -1.11
C GLN A 906 -23.62 31.67 -1.26
N ALA A 907 -24.01 32.88 -1.68
CA ALA A 907 -25.41 33.23 -1.92
C ALA A 907 -26.03 32.36 -3.04
N THR A 908 -25.28 32.11 -4.11
CA THR A 908 -25.64 31.21 -5.22
C THR A 908 -25.90 29.79 -4.72
N ASN A 909 -24.93 29.20 -4.01
CA ASN A 909 -25.02 27.83 -3.52
C ASN A 909 -26.13 27.66 -2.47
N PHE A 910 -26.35 28.66 -1.61
CA PHE A 910 -27.40 28.58 -0.59
C PHE A 910 -28.80 28.63 -1.20
N MET A 911 -29.03 29.44 -2.24
CA MET A 911 -30.29 29.45 -3.00
C MET A 911 -30.55 28.14 -3.76
N ALA A 912 -29.50 27.54 -4.33
CA ALA A 912 -29.62 26.31 -5.11
C ALA A 912 -29.79 25.06 -4.23
N ALA A 913 -29.06 24.95 -3.11
CA ALA A 913 -29.05 23.75 -2.27
C ALA A 913 -30.04 23.80 -1.09
N GLY A 914 -30.31 24.98 -0.54
CA GLY A 914 -31.19 25.13 0.63
C GLY A 914 -32.68 24.99 0.34
N SER A 915 -33.09 25.19 -0.93
CA SER A 915 -34.49 25.22 -1.36
C SER A 915 -35.12 23.82 -1.40
N GLU A 916 -34.60 22.95 -2.27
CA GLU A 916 -35.13 21.59 -2.43
C GLU A 916 -34.94 20.73 -1.18
N THR A 917 -33.86 20.92 -0.40
CA THR A 917 -33.61 20.14 0.83
C THR A 917 -34.60 20.49 1.95
N ALA A 918 -34.87 21.77 2.18
CA ALA A 918 -35.85 22.19 3.19
C ALA A 918 -37.30 21.94 2.75
N ALA A 919 -37.62 22.06 1.46
CA ALA A 919 -38.93 21.65 0.94
C ALA A 919 -39.16 20.15 1.12
N THR A 920 -38.15 19.33 0.81
CA THR A 920 -38.15 17.87 1.00
C THR A 920 -38.35 17.49 2.47
N ALA A 921 -37.70 18.20 3.40
CA ALA A 921 -37.87 17.99 4.84
C ALA A 921 -39.32 18.22 5.31
N LEU A 922 -39.94 19.32 4.87
CA LEU A 922 -41.35 19.63 5.18
C LEU A 922 -42.31 18.60 4.54
N GLN A 923 -42.06 18.23 3.29
CA GLN A 923 -42.86 17.24 2.56
C GLN A 923 -42.79 15.86 3.24
N ALA A 924 -41.60 15.41 3.66
CA ALA A 924 -41.41 14.16 4.39
C ALA A 924 -42.18 14.17 5.72
N PHE A 925 -42.04 15.23 6.53
CA PHE A 925 -42.78 15.37 7.78
C PHE A 925 -44.30 15.30 7.58
N ILE A 926 -44.85 16.10 6.65
CA ILE A 926 -46.29 16.13 6.38
C ILE A 926 -46.78 14.77 5.83
N TYR A 927 -46.01 14.12 4.94
CA TYR A 927 -46.31 12.78 4.45
C TYR A 927 -46.41 11.78 5.61
N PHE A 928 -45.42 11.72 6.52
CA PHE A 928 -45.47 10.78 7.63
C PHE A 928 -46.59 11.08 8.62
N MET A 929 -46.93 12.35 8.87
CA MET A 929 -48.08 12.71 9.70
C MET A 929 -49.41 12.23 9.08
N ILE A 930 -49.62 12.45 7.78
CA ILE A 930 -50.82 11.97 7.07
C ILE A 930 -50.90 10.44 7.07
N ARG A 931 -49.76 9.75 6.93
CA ARG A 931 -49.68 8.28 6.89
C ARG A 931 -49.78 7.62 8.28
N HIS A 932 -49.53 8.35 9.36
CA HIS A 932 -49.56 7.83 10.73
C HIS A 932 -50.57 8.61 11.60
N PRO A 933 -51.88 8.42 11.39
CA PRO A 933 -52.92 9.21 12.06
C PRO A 933 -52.89 9.12 13.61
N LYS A 934 -52.30 8.07 14.18
CA LYS A 934 -52.06 7.97 15.63
C LYS A 934 -51.01 8.99 16.13
N ALA A 935 -49.92 9.17 15.38
CA ALA A 935 -48.89 10.17 15.70
C ALA A 935 -49.45 11.59 15.52
N LEU A 936 -50.15 11.82 14.41
CA LEU A 936 -50.84 13.10 14.15
C LEU A 936 -51.84 13.44 15.27
N ALA A 937 -52.69 12.50 15.70
CA ALA A 937 -53.64 12.72 16.80
C ALA A 937 -52.95 13.13 18.12
N ARG A 938 -51.79 12.54 18.44
CA ARG A 938 -51.00 12.89 19.63
C ARG A 938 -50.27 14.23 19.50
N VAL A 939 -49.86 14.63 18.29
CA VAL A 939 -49.38 16.00 18.01
C VAL A 939 -50.52 17.02 18.21
N HIS A 940 -51.73 16.72 17.73
CA HIS A 940 -52.91 17.57 18.00
C HIS A 940 -53.21 17.67 19.51
N GLU A 941 -53.17 16.57 20.26
CA GLU A 941 -53.35 16.57 21.72
C GLU A 941 -52.28 17.42 22.44
N GLU A 942 -51.00 17.28 22.06
CA GLU A 942 -49.90 18.09 22.58
C GLU A 942 -50.10 19.59 22.30
N MET A 943 -50.50 19.94 21.08
CA MET A 943 -50.82 21.33 20.70
C MET A 943 -52.01 21.88 21.49
N GLU A 944 -53.09 21.11 21.68
CA GLU A 944 -54.20 21.56 22.52
C GLU A 944 -53.80 21.77 23.99
N VAL A 945 -52.96 20.89 24.54
CA VAL A 945 -52.40 21.05 25.90
C VAL A 945 -51.55 22.31 25.98
N ALA A 946 -50.71 22.59 24.99
CA ALA A 946 -49.91 23.80 24.92
C ALA A 946 -50.78 25.07 24.87
N VAL A 947 -51.84 25.08 24.05
CA VAL A 947 -52.82 26.19 23.97
C VAL A 947 -53.55 26.38 25.30
N ARG A 948 -54.00 25.30 25.96
CA ARG A 948 -54.62 25.36 27.30
C ARG A 948 -53.66 25.90 28.36
N ASN A 949 -52.37 25.58 28.27
CA ASN A 949 -51.31 26.10 29.12
C ASN A 949 -50.84 27.51 28.73
N GLY A 950 -51.44 28.13 27.71
CA GLY A 950 -51.18 29.50 27.30
C GLY A 950 -49.92 29.70 26.46
N LEU A 951 -49.46 28.66 25.77
CA LEU A 951 -48.52 28.74 24.64
C LEU A 951 -49.31 28.78 23.31
N CYS A 952 -48.62 28.88 22.17
CA CYS A 952 -49.18 28.65 20.82
C CYS A 952 -50.44 29.48 20.51
N ARG A 953 -50.53 30.72 21.01
CA ARG A 953 -51.76 31.55 20.96
C ARG A 953 -52.03 32.21 19.61
N THR A 954 -51.05 32.21 18.72
CA THR A 954 -51.08 32.87 17.40
C THR A 954 -51.40 31.86 16.29
N ARG A 955 -51.96 32.34 15.17
CA ARG A 955 -52.38 31.45 14.05
C ARG A 955 -51.20 30.77 13.36
N VAL A 956 -50.09 31.48 13.21
CA VAL A 956 -48.76 30.87 13.04
C VAL A 956 -48.13 30.76 14.42
N VAL A 957 -47.61 29.59 14.79
CA VAL A 957 -47.02 29.35 16.10
C VAL A 957 -45.56 29.81 16.08
N THR A 958 -45.19 30.71 17.01
CA THR A 958 -43.82 31.22 17.12
C THR A 958 -42.81 30.09 17.36
N TYR A 959 -41.59 30.26 16.86
CA TYR A 959 -40.50 29.29 17.02
C TYR A 959 -40.28 28.97 18.51
N ALA A 960 -40.31 30.00 19.36
CA ALA A 960 -40.12 29.88 20.80
C ALA A 960 -41.17 29.01 21.49
N ASP A 961 -42.39 28.89 20.95
CA ASP A 961 -43.43 27.99 21.47
C ASP A 961 -43.41 26.62 20.76
N ALA A 962 -43.12 26.56 19.46
CA ALA A 962 -42.99 25.31 18.72
C ALA A 962 -41.86 24.40 19.26
N GLN A 963 -40.77 24.98 19.77
CA GLN A 963 -39.69 24.26 20.45
C GLN A 963 -40.13 23.61 21.78
N LYS A 964 -41.26 24.01 22.37
CA LYS A 964 -41.79 23.46 23.63
C LYS A 964 -42.72 22.25 23.44
N LEU A 965 -42.83 21.73 22.22
CA LEU A 965 -43.71 20.62 21.82
C LEU A 965 -42.87 19.36 21.56
N PRO A 966 -42.45 18.60 22.59
CA PRO A 966 -41.45 17.55 22.45
C PRO A 966 -41.86 16.39 21.53
N TYR A 967 -43.15 16.04 21.45
CA TYR A 967 -43.61 15.00 20.54
C TYR A 967 -43.64 15.47 19.08
N LEU A 968 -44.01 16.74 18.83
CA LEU A 968 -43.80 17.36 17.52
C LEU A 968 -42.32 17.34 17.10
N GLN A 969 -41.40 17.71 18.00
CA GLN A 969 -39.96 17.65 17.71
C GLN A 969 -39.50 16.20 17.42
N ALA A 970 -40.00 15.20 18.14
CA ALA A 970 -39.72 13.79 17.89
C ALA A 970 -40.28 13.31 16.53
N CYS A 971 -41.48 13.76 16.14
CA CYS A 971 -42.07 13.47 14.83
C CYS A 971 -41.25 14.09 13.68
N ILE A 972 -40.70 15.29 13.86
CA ILE A 972 -39.80 15.94 12.88
C ILE A 972 -38.49 15.18 12.77
N LYS A 973 -37.86 14.81 13.90
CA LYS A 973 -36.63 14.02 13.92
C LYS A 973 -36.80 12.65 13.27
N GLU A 974 -37.88 11.94 13.59
CA GLU A 974 -38.16 10.63 12.99
C GLU A 974 -38.45 10.73 11.49
N ALA A 975 -39.10 11.80 11.02
CA ALA A 975 -39.34 12.00 9.58
C ALA A 975 -38.02 12.22 8.82
N LEU A 976 -37.13 13.06 9.37
CA LEU A 976 -35.79 13.31 8.82
C LEU A 976 -34.88 12.08 8.89
N ARG A 977 -35.02 11.21 9.89
CA ARG A 977 -34.30 9.92 9.96
C ARG A 977 -34.84 8.94 8.92
N PHE A 978 -36.16 8.81 8.83
CA PHE A 978 -36.78 7.84 7.93
C PHE A 978 -36.63 8.22 6.46
N TYR A 979 -36.62 9.51 6.15
CA TYR A 979 -36.45 10.06 4.81
C TYR A 979 -35.51 11.27 4.87
N SER A 980 -34.21 10.98 4.83
CA SER A 980 -33.13 11.97 4.82
C SER A 980 -33.19 12.84 3.56
N PRO A 981 -33.32 14.17 3.67
CA PRO A 981 -33.30 15.07 2.51
C PRO A 981 -31.97 15.06 1.72
N VAL A 982 -30.89 14.54 2.31
CA VAL A 982 -29.62 14.27 1.61
C VAL A 982 -29.31 12.77 1.74
N SER A 983 -30.06 11.95 1.00
CA SER A 983 -29.96 10.48 1.02
C SER A 983 -28.81 9.90 0.21
N MET A 984 -28.26 10.65 -0.74
CA MET A 984 -27.25 10.18 -1.70
C MET A 984 -25.89 9.83 -1.08
N PRO A 985 -25.12 8.90 -1.69
CA PRO A 985 -23.72 8.68 -1.30
C PRO A 985 -22.91 9.96 -1.47
N LEU A 986 -22.04 10.26 -0.49
CA LEU A 986 -21.10 11.36 -0.59
C LEU A 986 -19.65 10.87 -0.57
N PRO A 987 -18.98 10.81 -1.75
CA PRO A 987 -17.67 10.17 -1.89
C PRO A 987 -16.53 10.96 -1.22
N ARG A 988 -15.60 10.22 -0.62
CA ARG A 988 -14.34 10.70 -0.02
C ARG A 988 -13.17 9.92 -0.59
N VAL A 989 -12.10 10.59 -0.95
CA VAL A 989 -10.85 9.92 -1.34
C VAL A 989 -10.11 9.58 -0.04
N ALA A 990 -9.72 8.31 0.15
CA ALA A 990 -8.87 7.89 1.25
C ALA A 990 -7.52 8.67 1.22
N PRO A 991 -7.04 9.18 2.37
CA PRO A 991 -5.85 10.03 2.42
C PRO A 991 -4.57 9.21 2.16
N GLN A 992 -3.44 9.90 1.97
CA GLN A 992 -2.13 9.24 1.98
C GLN A 992 -1.90 8.56 3.34
N GLY A 993 -1.42 7.31 3.32
CA GLY A 993 -1.41 6.41 4.48
C GLY A 993 -2.67 5.56 4.63
N GLY A 994 -3.65 5.68 3.71
CA GLY A 994 -4.91 4.94 3.76
C GLY A 994 -5.85 5.40 4.88
N ILE A 995 -6.90 4.63 5.15
CA ILE A 995 -7.77 4.83 6.31
C ILE A 995 -8.33 3.48 6.80
N VAL A 996 -8.27 3.26 8.11
CA VAL A 996 -8.92 2.13 8.77
C VAL A 996 -10.34 2.54 9.14
N ILE A 997 -11.32 1.69 8.82
CA ILE A 997 -12.72 1.86 9.19
C ILE A 997 -13.22 0.56 9.80
N GLY A 998 -13.38 0.53 11.12
CA GLY A 998 -13.63 -0.71 11.85
C GLY A 998 -12.39 -1.59 11.87
N ASP A 999 -12.53 -2.82 11.39
CA ASP A 999 -11.47 -3.77 11.08
C ASP A 999 -10.72 -3.39 9.79
N ARG A 1000 -11.44 -2.98 8.75
CA ARG A 1000 -10.92 -2.93 7.39
C ARG A 1000 -10.07 -1.70 7.09
N THR A 1001 -8.88 -1.94 6.53
CA THR A 1001 -8.02 -0.91 5.94
C THR A 1001 -8.40 -0.65 4.48
N PHE A 1002 -8.47 0.62 4.08
CA PHE A 1002 -8.64 1.05 2.70
C PHE A 1002 -7.40 1.80 2.21
N PRO A 1003 -6.80 1.43 1.06
CA PRO A 1003 -5.60 2.08 0.55
C PRO A 1003 -5.91 3.51 0.07
N ALA A 1004 -4.85 4.33 0.01
CA ALA A 1004 -4.94 5.72 -0.40
C ALA A 1004 -5.58 5.84 -1.80
N GLY A 1005 -6.36 6.89 -2.05
CA GLY A 1005 -7.03 7.05 -3.34
C GLY A 1005 -8.40 6.36 -3.45
N THR A 1006 -8.65 5.26 -2.73
CA THR A 1006 -9.95 4.56 -2.70
C THR A 1006 -11.09 5.54 -2.41
N ILE A 1007 -12.20 5.46 -3.15
CA ILE A 1007 -13.36 6.31 -2.89
C ILE A 1007 -14.32 5.62 -1.92
N LEU A 1008 -14.58 6.28 -0.79
CA LEU A 1008 -15.41 5.80 0.32
C LEU A 1008 -16.67 6.66 0.45
N SER A 1009 -17.84 6.02 0.37
CA SER A 1009 -19.12 6.71 0.15
C SER A 1009 -20.19 6.33 1.18
N ILE A 1010 -20.45 7.24 2.12
CA ILE A 1010 -21.48 7.05 3.15
C ILE A 1010 -22.85 7.48 2.60
N CYS A 1011 -23.82 6.55 2.58
CA CYS A 1011 -25.23 6.84 2.31
C CYS A 1011 -25.99 7.01 3.64
N THR A 1012 -26.57 8.19 3.88
CA THR A 1012 -27.30 8.45 5.14
C THR A 1012 -28.49 7.53 5.31
N TRP A 1013 -29.18 7.16 4.23
CA TRP A 1013 -30.39 6.34 4.33
C TRP A 1013 -30.09 4.89 4.74
N VAL A 1014 -28.92 4.35 4.37
CA VAL A 1014 -28.41 3.07 4.90
C VAL A 1014 -28.14 3.17 6.39
N VAL A 1015 -27.34 4.17 6.82
CA VAL A 1015 -27.02 4.39 8.24
C VAL A 1015 -28.28 4.64 9.08
N HIS A 1016 -29.29 5.30 8.53
CA HIS A 1016 -30.54 5.62 9.21
C HIS A 1016 -31.53 4.46 9.27
N LEU A 1017 -31.49 3.52 8.32
CA LEU A 1017 -32.33 2.30 8.31
C LEU A 1017 -31.59 1.05 8.81
N SER A 1018 -30.35 1.19 9.31
CA SER A 1018 -29.62 0.13 10.01
C SER A 1018 -30.33 -0.29 11.29
N LYS A 1019 -30.64 -1.59 11.40
CA LYS A 1019 -31.29 -2.19 12.57
C LYS A 1019 -30.34 -2.37 13.76
N GLU A 1020 -29.04 -2.46 13.49
CA GLU A 1020 -27.97 -2.48 14.47
C GLU A 1020 -27.91 -1.13 15.20
N ILE A 1021 -27.85 -0.03 14.44
CA ILE A 1021 -27.74 1.34 14.99
C ILE A 1021 -29.06 1.81 15.62
N TRP A 1022 -30.21 1.61 14.96
CA TRP A 1022 -31.48 2.22 15.37
C TRP A 1022 -32.48 1.25 16.02
N GLY A 1023 -32.09 -0.01 16.21
CA GLY A 1023 -32.91 -1.08 16.75
C GLY A 1023 -33.77 -1.81 15.71
N PRO A 1024 -34.46 -2.90 16.08
CA PRO A 1024 -35.22 -3.74 15.14
C PRO A 1024 -36.33 -2.97 14.40
N ASP A 1025 -36.88 -1.92 15.02
CA ASP A 1025 -37.88 -1.02 14.43
C ASP A 1025 -37.28 0.19 13.68
N ALA A 1026 -36.00 0.12 13.27
CA ALA A 1026 -35.35 1.13 12.43
C ALA A 1026 -36.13 1.43 11.13
N ARG A 1027 -36.81 0.42 10.58
CA ARG A 1027 -37.61 0.49 9.34
C ARG A 1027 -39.10 0.73 9.59
N GLU A 1028 -39.45 1.15 10.80
CA GLU A 1028 -40.76 1.71 11.14
C GLU A 1028 -40.63 3.21 11.47
N PHE A 1029 -41.64 4.00 11.09
CA PHE A 1029 -41.74 5.40 11.50
C PHE A 1029 -42.25 5.44 12.96
N ASN A 1030 -41.35 5.62 13.91
CA ASN A 1030 -41.66 5.55 15.34
C ASN A 1030 -41.12 6.77 16.13
N PRO A 1031 -41.91 7.85 16.27
CA PRO A 1031 -41.52 9.01 17.07
C PRO A 1031 -41.23 8.70 18.55
N ASP A 1032 -41.77 7.61 19.12
CA ASP A 1032 -41.48 7.23 20.50
C ASP A 1032 -40.03 6.73 20.71
N ARG A 1033 -39.29 6.46 19.63
CA ARG A 1033 -37.84 6.19 19.64
C ARG A 1033 -37.06 7.28 20.37
N TRP A 1034 -37.44 8.54 20.19
CA TRP A 1034 -36.72 9.71 20.74
C TRP A 1034 -36.93 9.93 22.24
N PHE A 1035 -37.80 9.13 22.87
CA PHE A 1035 -38.02 9.10 24.32
C PHE A 1035 -37.42 7.86 25.00
N ARG A 1036 -36.76 6.98 24.24
CA ARG A 1036 -36.07 5.79 24.77
C ARG A 1036 -34.75 6.16 25.45
N THR A 1037 -34.36 5.38 26.45
CA THR A 1037 -33.01 5.43 27.02
C THR A 1037 -31.96 5.25 25.92
N GLY A 1038 -30.97 6.14 25.86
CA GLY A 1038 -29.91 6.14 24.83
C GLY A 1038 -30.20 6.99 23.58
N ALA A 1039 -31.44 7.47 23.37
CA ALA A 1039 -31.80 8.23 22.16
C ALA A 1039 -30.91 9.46 21.90
N THR A 1040 -30.46 10.15 22.96
CA THR A 1040 -29.57 11.32 22.85
C THR A 1040 -28.17 10.97 22.30
N GLU A 1041 -27.65 9.77 22.54
CA GLU A 1041 -26.37 9.35 21.97
C GLU A 1041 -26.52 8.86 20.53
N LEU A 1042 -27.64 8.22 20.20
CA LEU A 1042 -28.01 7.93 18.80
C LEU A 1042 -28.19 9.23 17.99
N GLU A 1043 -28.76 10.27 18.60
CA GLU A 1043 -28.90 11.60 17.99
C GLU A 1043 -27.54 12.23 17.70
N LYS A 1044 -26.64 12.31 18.70
CA LYS A 1044 -25.31 12.90 18.53
C LYS A 1044 -24.46 12.18 17.49
N LYS A 1045 -24.49 10.84 17.48
CA LYS A 1045 -23.63 10.03 16.62
C LYS A 1045 -24.21 9.84 15.22
N TYR A 1046 -25.44 9.35 15.11
CA TYR A 1046 -25.95 8.77 13.86
C TYR A 1046 -27.04 9.61 13.18
N PHE A 1047 -27.60 10.65 13.85
CA PHE A 1047 -28.62 11.52 13.24
C PHE A 1047 -28.01 12.60 12.33
N ILE A 1048 -27.70 12.18 11.10
CA ILE A 1048 -27.04 12.98 10.07
C ILE A 1048 -27.92 13.29 8.82
N PRO A 1049 -29.18 13.77 8.93
CA PRO A 1049 -30.13 13.89 7.81
C PRO A 1049 -29.76 14.94 6.73
N PHE A 1050 -28.74 15.76 6.98
CA PHE A 1050 -28.17 16.69 5.99
C PHE A 1050 -26.67 16.42 5.75
N HIS A 1051 -26.17 15.30 6.29
CA HIS A 1051 -24.78 15.07 6.72
C HIS A 1051 -24.28 16.12 7.72
N GLN A 1052 -23.40 15.69 8.64
CA GLN A 1052 -22.65 16.60 9.50
C GLN A 1052 -21.17 16.54 9.10
N SER A 1053 -20.43 17.63 9.36
CA SER A 1053 -18.97 17.56 9.50
C SER A 1053 -18.63 17.41 10.97
N VAL A 1054 -17.90 16.36 11.33
CA VAL A 1054 -17.21 16.28 12.63
C VAL A 1054 -16.29 17.51 12.78
N GLN A 1055 -16.16 18.03 14.01
CA GLN A 1055 -15.28 19.15 14.37
C GLN A 1055 -13.86 18.69 14.68
#